data_AF-A0A1Y1Q2P9-F1
#
_entry.id   AF-A0A1Y1Q2P9-F1
#
_cell.length_a   1.000
_cell.length_b   1.000
_cell.length_c   1.000
_cell.angle_alpha   90.00
_cell.angle_beta   90.00
_cell.angle_gamma   90.00
#
_symmetry.space_group_name_H-M   'P 1'
#
loop_
_entity.id
_entity.type
_entity.pdbx_description
1 polymer ?
#
loop_
_entity_poly.entity_id
_entity_poly.type
_entity_poly.pdbx_seq_one_letter_code
_entity_poly.pdbx_strand_id
1 'polypeptide(L)'
;MFTQHGSTKRADDQSVREWEKFPVQWAGGGGLAKRLMVGFAKLVLLLSIGCFGTLAQADGIITTVAGGGTGIGDGGPATNARLFQPKAVVVDGSGNYYIADSLNHRIRKVATDGTITTVAGNGTGGFSGDGGPATSAQLNVPYDVALDNNGNLYIADLHNQRIRKVAIDGIITTVAGVFSGGVAFSGDNGLATNAQFSLPTGVALDSSGNLYIVDAGNKRIRKVSTNGIITTVAGNGLEGFGGDNGPATDAQLDSPNDIALDSNNNLYIADVWNARIRKVSTNGIITTVAGNGSVGFSGDNGPATSAQFNQPVGVALDSSNNLYIVDFGNARIRKVSTNGIITTVAGNGSHNFSGDGGPATNAQINQSNGVGLDGNGNLYIADVMNSRIRKVTFGPTTTSCNTVTEIPVAECQELLKLYNSTNGPNWTNKTGWNQTNTPCSWIGVTCSGGHVQQLNLPQNQLSGSIHDFNLPNLRSLDLAANQLSGSVPNFSNLPNLTHLYLQVNQLNGSVPNFSNLPNLTTLHLHENQLSGSVPNFSNLPNLRALVLGGNQLSGSIPNFTNLPNLQVLLIFRNQLSGSVPNFSNLPNLQILSLSLNQLSGSIPNFSNFPNLARLLLDSNQLSGSVPNFTSFNLANLLYAHFYRNCGLTAYDAAQEAVLNQKDPEWKNRNPNCPATFNVTVNKTGNGQVSGGGTYATGATVNLTATPDAGYSFSGWSPAVCANSFAMPNNNLTCTASFVPTSFSCNAVTEIPVAECQELLSLYNSTNGPNWTNKTGWNQTNTPCSWFGVSCNGGHIQKIDLSNVGSSSNGYISGNGLKGQIPDLNLPSLVELWLVNNQLSGSIPNFSNLPKLIRLALVANQLSGSIPDFSKLPNLKELWLGSNQLSGSIPNFSNLLNLQSLSLDDNQLSGSIPNFSNLPNLTWLYLNGNQLSGTIPNFSNLPNLTWLYLNGNQLSGTIPNFSNLPKLATLYLNDNYLSGSIPNFTAFVLSSLANAVFHNNCGLTAYDAIQEAVLNSKTLNWNQRNPNCPVVSLTATPATTAICAGSTFDVTIRADKIDTQPADGVEMSLKFDPSQLQVNSVTNSGVLDFELDSTHDNTTGDISFYAITSDNPAQTASFDVMTISFTAIGNAKTTVLDLLDNSKLTNAGETVLASVVDNTLTFSQCLGYQVNLQQTKPRGSWANTDLAISLGTETVAKPYSSTADAFGEGTLTLENAPTNSDYFCVKNSHTLANKIVQTYPKVGNRVGRRC
;
A
#
# COMPACT_ATOMS: atom_id res chain seq x y z
N MET A 1 -19.84 41.22 -19.73
CA MET A 1 -20.90 42.25 -19.64
C MET A 1 -22.19 41.56 -19.18
N PHE A 2 -23.19 42.31 -18.71
CA PHE A 2 -24.56 41.81 -18.40
C PHE A 2 -25.29 41.38 -19.71
N THR A 3 -26.44 40.68 -19.76
CA THR A 3 -27.52 40.28 -18.81
C THR A 3 -27.86 38.76 -18.98
N GLN A 4 -28.46 38.00 -18.05
CA GLN A 4 -29.91 37.93 -17.66
C GLN A 4 -30.88 37.92 -18.86
N HIS A 5 -31.95 37.10 -19.00
CA HIS A 5 -32.57 35.95 -18.30
C HIS A 5 -33.06 34.94 -19.39
N GLY A 6 -33.50 33.68 -19.17
CA GLY A 6 -33.61 32.83 -17.97
C GLY A 6 -34.99 32.12 -17.84
N SER A 7 -35.08 30.78 -18.00
CA SER A 7 -36.27 29.99 -17.61
C SER A 7 -36.06 28.45 -17.49
N THR A 8 -36.67 27.89 -16.45
CA THR A 8 -37.21 26.50 -16.30
C THR A 8 -36.42 25.24 -16.72
N LYS A 9 -35.84 24.59 -15.70
CA LYS A 9 -35.94 23.15 -15.37
C LYS A 9 -36.01 22.10 -16.52
N ARG A 10 -34.94 21.30 -16.62
CA ARG A 10 -35.03 19.86 -16.31
C ARG A 10 -33.75 19.40 -15.59
N ALA A 11 -33.91 18.52 -14.61
CA ALA A 11 -32.83 17.64 -14.17
C ALA A 11 -32.83 16.39 -15.06
N ASP A 12 -32.04 15.37 -14.70
CA ASP A 12 -32.02 14.03 -15.30
C ASP A 12 -31.31 13.92 -16.68
N ASP A 13 -30.04 14.34 -16.76
CA ASP A 13 -29.02 13.55 -17.47
C ASP A 13 -27.59 13.96 -17.09
N GLN A 14 -26.83 13.09 -16.40
CA GLN A 14 -25.44 13.34 -15.99
C GLN A 14 -24.52 12.10 -16.13
N SER A 15 -25.00 10.99 -16.70
CA SER A 15 -24.25 9.72 -16.82
C SER A 15 -23.45 9.56 -18.13
N VAL A 16 -23.39 10.60 -18.99
CA VAL A 16 -22.78 10.54 -20.33
C VAL A 16 -21.49 11.36 -20.43
N ARG A 17 -20.71 11.52 -19.34
CA ARG A 17 -19.50 12.37 -19.37
C ARG A 17 -18.26 11.91 -18.58
N GLU A 18 -18.16 10.64 -18.18
CA GLU A 18 -16.97 10.08 -17.53
C GLU A 18 -16.42 8.81 -18.23
N TRP A 19 -16.01 8.92 -19.49
CA TRP A 19 -15.30 7.85 -20.24
C TRP A 19 -14.12 8.39 -21.07
N GLU A 20 -13.28 9.24 -20.44
CA GLU A 20 -12.13 9.90 -21.08
C GLU A 20 -10.78 9.76 -20.32
N LYS A 21 -10.67 8.88 -19.32
CA LYS A 21 -9.41 8.65 -18.57
C LYS A 21 -9.02 7.17 -18.38
N PHE A 22 -8.92 6.40 -19.47
CA PHE A 22 -8.15 5.15 -19.49
C PHE A 22 -7.55 4.87 -20.89
N PRO A 23 -6.26 5.14 -21.13
CA PRO A 23 -5.54 4.59 -22.27
C PRO A 23 -5.18 3.12 -22.01
N VAL A 24 -5.73 2.20 -22.79
CA VAL A 24 -5.38 0.77 -22.70
C VAL A 24 -4.14 0.50 -23.53
N GLN A 25 -3.00 0.20 -22.89
CA GLN A 25 -1.90 -0.54 -23.50
C GLN A 25 -1.59 -1.79 -22.70
N TRP A 26 -1.25 -2.87 -23.41
CA TRP A 26 -0.93 -4.17 -22.83
C TRP A 26 0.58 -4.31 -22.58
N ALA A 27 0.95 -4.78 -21.39
CA ALA A 27 2.29 -5.34 -21.13
C ALA A 27 2.18 -6.87 -20.99
N GLY A 28 2.90 -7.61 -21.84
CA GLY A 28 2.87 -9.07 -21.89
C GLY A 28 3.95 -9.74 -21.02
N GLY A 29 3.50 -10.52 -20.03
CA GLY A 29 4.27 -11.20 -18.96
C GLY A 29 5.69 -11.74 -19.23
N GLY A 30 6.52 -11.69 -18.17
CA GLY A 30 7.95 -12.11 -18.20
C GLY A 30 8.55 -12.69 -16.90
N GLY A 31 7.75 -13.09 -15.91
CA GLY A 31 8.23 -13.60 -14.60
C GLY A 31 8.47 -12.51 -13.53
N LEU A 32 8.70 -12.83 -12.26
CA LEU A 32 8.85 -14.14 -11.60
C LEU A 32 8.34 -14.04 -10.13
N ALA A 33 7.77 -15.11 -9.57
CA ALA A 33 7.10 -15.07 -8.27
C ALA A 33 8.05 -15.12 -7.05
N LYS A 34 8.07 -14.04 -6.25
CA LYS A 34 8.68 -13.87 -4.90
C LYS A 34 8.26 -12.48 -4.38
N ARG A 35 7.85 -12.24 -3.13
CA ARG A 35 7.62 -13.08 -1.94
C ARG A 35 6.28 -12.66 -1.28
N LEU A 36 5.74 -13.50 -0.40
CA LEU A 36 4.77 -13.06 0.62
C LEU A 36 5.49 -12.52 1.87
N MET A 37 4.80 -11.60 2.57
CA MET A 37 4.95 -11.19 3.98
C MET A 37 6.16 -10.33 4.43
N VAL A 38 5.89 -9.61 5.54
CA VAL A 38 6.68 -8.61 6.30
C VAL A 38 6.72 -7.21 5.66
N GLY A 39 6.25 -6.13 6.32
CA GLY A 39 5.59 -6.04 7.64
C GLY A 39 5.00 -4.65 7.93
N PHE A 40 4.13 -4.54 8.95
CA PHE A 40 3.41 -3.31 9.36
C PHE A 40 4.24 -2.42 10.31
N ALA A 41 4.18 -1.09 10.13
CA ALA A 41 4.40 -0.10 11.21
C ALA A 41 3.69 1.25 10.94
N LYS A 42 3.17 1.83 12.02
CA LYS A 42 2.26 2.99 12.21
C LYS A 42 2.88 4.34 11.76
N LEU A 43 2.16 5.44 11.43
CA LEU A 43 1.02 6.15 12.09
C LEU A 43 1.44 6.72 13.48
N VAL A 44 1.15 7.94 13.95
CA VAL A 44 0.21 9.05 13.62
C VAL A 44 1.01 10.40 13.69
N LEU A 45 0.53 11.66 13.59
CA LEU A 45 -0.63 12.32 14.22
C LEU A 45 -0.85 13.74 13.65
N LEU A 46 -2.11 14.15 13.43
CA LEU A 46 -2.55 15.55 13.64
C LEU A 46 -4.10 15.64 13.75
N LEU A 47 -4.55 16.23 14.85
CA LEU A 47 -5.89 16.80 15.09
C LEU A 47 -5.60 18.24 15.56
N SER A 48 -6.34 19.29 15.24
CA SER A 48 -7.79 19.47 15.18
C SER A 48 -8.10 20.74 14.33
N ILE A 49 -9.30 21.32 14.20
CA ILE A 49 -10.26 21.83 15.20
C ILE A 49 -11.68 21.76 14.60
N GLY A 50 -12.68 21.36 15.40
CA GLY A 50 -14.09 21.41 14.99
C GLY A 50 -15.06 20.85 16.02
N CYS A 51 -15.62 21.72 16.88
CA CYS A 51 -16.67 21.45 17.88
C CYS A 51 -16.39 20.34 18.93
N PHE A 52 -16.23 20.75 20.19
CA PHE A 52 -16.39 19.87 21.35
C PHE A 52 -17.85 19.44 21.53
N GLY A 53 -18.29 18.45 20.77
CA GLY A 53 -19.36 17.56 21.20
C GLY A 53 -18.77 16.51 22.14
N THR A 54 -19.30 16.37 23.37
CA THR A 54 -18.95 15.24 24.22
C THR A 54 -19.47 13.97 23.57
N LEU A 55 -18.58 13.18 22.95
CA LEU A 55 -18.89 11.82 22.53
C LEU A 55 -19.12 10.98 23.79
N ALA A 56 -20.38 10.93 24.24
CA ALA A 56 -20.83 9.96 25.20
C ALA A 56 -20.63 8.57 24.58
N GLN A 57 -19.59 7.88 25.03
CA GLN A 57 -19.44 6.44 24.79
C GLN A 57 -20.74 5.78 25.26
N ALA A 58 -21.27 4.84 24.47
CA ALA A 58 -22.50 4.14 24.84
C ALA A 58 -22.25 3.29 26.10
N ASP A 59 -22.56 3.86 27.26
CA ASP A 59 -22.46 3.19 28.54
C ASP A 59 -23.32 1.92 28.51
N GLY A 60 -22.66 0.76 28.47
CA GLY A 60 -23.37 -0.51 28.46
C GLY A 60 -24.26 -0.64 29.69
N ILE A 61 -25.44 -1.23 29.54
CA ILE A 61 -26.36 -1.42 30.66
C ILE A 61 -25.83 -2.59 31.50
N ILE A 62 -25.54 -2.35 32.77
CA ILE A 62 -25.14 -3.42 33.70
C ILE A 62 -26.37 -4.01 34.40
N THR A 63 -26.38 -5.33 34.60
CA THR A 63 -27.45 -6.06 35.29
C THR A 63 -26.91 -7.26 36.06
N THR A 64 -27.43 -7.56 37.26
CA THR A 64 -27.21 -8.86 37.89
C THR A 64 -27.91 -9.95 37.08
N VAL A 65 -27.15 -10.95 36.62
CA VAL A 65 -27.69 -12.10 35.85
C VAL A 65 -27.66 -13.42 36.63
N ALA A 66 -26.81 -13.53 37.66
CA ALA A 66 -26.80 -14.65 38.59
C ALA A 66 -26.33 -14.20 39.98
N GLY A 67 -26.78 -14.89 41.04
CA GLY A 67 -26.39 -14.58 42.41
C GLY A 67 -27.23 -13.49 43.10
N GLY A 68 -26.98 -13.30 44.40
CA GLY A 68 -27.75 -12.40 45.27
C GLY A 68 -28.93 -13.04 46.01
N GLY A 69 -29.26 -14.30 45.73
CA GLY A 69 -30.30 -15.06 46.43
C GLY A 69 -29.81 -15.81 47.69
N THR A 70 -30.69 -16.63 48.28
CA THR A 70 -30.46 -17.27 49.59
C THR A 70 -30.32 -18.80 49.57
N GLY A 71 -30.89 -19.49 48.58
CA GLY A 71 -30.84 -20.95 48.43
C GLY A 71 -29.88 -21.41 47.34
N ILE A 72 -29.65 -22.72 47.19
CA ILE A 72 -28.73 -23.26 46.14
C ILE A 72 -29.21 -22.84 44.74
N GLY A 73 -30.51 -22.98 44.46
CA GLY A 73 -31.16 -22.46 43.24
C GLY A 73 -31.13 -23.37 42.01
N ASP A 74 -30.54 -24.58 42.09
CA ASP A 74 -30.47 -25.51 40.97
C ASP A 74 -31.86 -25.87 40.43
N GLY A 75 -32.04 -25.78 39.11
CA GLY A 75 -33.33 -25.96 38.42
C GLY A 75 -34.24 -24.73 38.47
N GLY A 76 -33.78 -23.58 39.01
CA GLY A 76 -34.52 -22.33 39.05
C GLY A 76 -33.74 -21.13 38.49
N PRO A 77 -34.30 -19.91 38.59
CA PRO A 77 -33.67 -18.70 38.04
C PRO A 77 -32.33 -18.38 38.72
N ALA A 78 -31.31 -18.09 37.93
CA ALA A 78 -29.94 -17.85 38.39
C ALA A 78 -29.80 -16.67 39.37
N THR A 79 -30.65 -15.65 39.25
CA THR A 79 -30.73 -14.50 40.16
C THR A 79 -31.26 -14.85 41.56
N ASN A 80 -31.93 -16.00 41.72
CA ASN A 80 -32.41 -16.50 43.01
C ASN A 80 -31.41 -17.44 43.70
N ALA A 81 -30.29 -17.78 43.03
CA ALA A 81 -29.24 -18.59 43.65
C ALA A 81 -28.36 -17.78 44.59
N ARG A 82 -27.90 -18.43 45.66
CA ARG A 82 -26.82 -17.99 46.52
C ARG A 82 -25.50 -18.48 45.92
N LEU A 83 -24.85 -17.62 45.13
CA LEU A 83 -23.41 -17.75 44.89
C LEU A 83 -22.65 -17.28 46.15
N PHE A 84 -21.42 -17.73 46.37
CA PHE A 84 -20.61 -17.26 47.50
C PHE A 84 -19.14 -17.07 47.08
N GLN A 85 -18.74 -15.79 47.00
CA GLN A 85 -17.49 -15.35 46.37
C GLN A 85 -17.25 -16.02 45.00
N PRO A 86 -18.14 -15.81 44.00
CA PRO A 86 -17.90 -16.30 42.66
C PRO A 86 -16.63 -15.63 42.11
N LYS A 87 -15.62 -16.41 41.72
CA LYS A 87 -14.30 -15.88 41.32
C LYS A 87 -14.18 -15.62 39.82
N ALA A 88 -14.58 -16.58 38.99
CA ALA A 88 -14.48 -16.50 37.54
C ALA A 88 -15.81 -16.80 36.83
N VAL A 89 -15.90 -16.37 35.58
CA VAL A 89 -17.04 -16.63 34.68
C VAL A 89 -16.57 -16.78 33.23
N VAL A 90 -16.93 -17.89 32.58
CA VAL A 90 -16.65 -18.16 31.16
C VAL A 90 -17.96 -18.46 30.42
N VAL A 91 -18.06 -18.09 29.14
CA VAL A 91 -19.27 -18.28 28.31
C VAL A 91 -18.99 -19.27 27.18
N ASP A 92 -19.91 -20.19 26.90
CA ASP A 92 -19.83 -21.06 25.71
C ASP A 92 -20.41 -20.39 24.46
N GLY A 93 -20.09 -20.94 23.28
CA GLY A 93 -20.55 -20.42 21.99
C GLY A 93 -22.07 -20.47 21.76
N SER A 94 -22.84 -21.08 22.68
CA SER A 94 -24.31 -21.02 22.68
C SER A 94 -24.88 -19.95 23.63
N GLY A 95 -24.03 -19.25 24.40
CA GLY A 95 -24.42 -18.21 25.34
C GLY A 95 -24.75 -18.69 26.76
N ASN A 96 -24.54 -19.98 27.07
CA ASN A 96 -24.57 -20.43 28.46
C ASN A 96 -23.28 -20.02 29.16
N TYR A 97 -23.31 -19.73 30.45
CA TYR A 97 -22.11 -19.32 31.20
C TYR A 97 -21.87 -20.15 32.45
N TYR A 98 -20.59 -20.38 32.75
CA TYR A 98 -20.09 -21.26 33.81
C TYR A 98 -19.38 -20.41 34.85
N ILE A 99 -19.68 -20.65 36.13
CA ILE A 99 -19.29 -19.81 37.26
C ILE A 99 -18.47 -20.64 38.24
N ALA A 100 -17.27 -20.18 38.58
CA ALA A 100 -16.50 -20.71 39.70
C ALA A 100 -17.09 -20.19 41.03
N ASP A 101 -18.01 -20.95 41.63
CA ASP A 101 -18.76 -20.62 42.84
C ASP A 101 -17.95 -21.07 44.07
N SER A 102 -16.83 -20.37 44.31
CA SER A 102 -15.63 -20.89 44.96
C SER A 102 -15.84 -21.35 46.41
N LEU A 103 -16.48 -20.52 47.25
CA LEU A 103 -16.74 -20.88 48.66
C LEU A 103 -18.01 -21.74 48.84
N ASN A 104 -18.78 -21.95 47.78
CA ASN A 104 -19.78 -23.02 47.69
C ASN A 104 -19.20 -24.32 47.12
N HIS A 105 -17.91 -24.35 46.75
CA HIS A 105 -17.16 -25.50 46.23
C HIS A 105 -17.82 -26.19 45.02
N ARG A 106 -18.32 -25.39 44.08
CA ARG A 106 -19.05 -25.84 42.89
C ARG A 106 -18.64 -25.07 41.64
N ILE A 107 -18.82 -25.69 40.47
CA ILE A 107 -19.04 -24.97 39.22
C ILE A 107 -20.53 -25.00 38.88
N ARG A 108 -21.07 -23.81 38.57
CA ARG A 108 -22.48 -23.62 38.23
C ARG A 108 -22.59 -23.28 36.75
N LYS A 109 -23.49 -23.92 36.01
CA LYS A 109 -23.88 -23.50 34.65
C LYS A 109 -25.20 -22.75 34.72
N VAL A 110 -25.25 -21.57 34.09
CA VAL A 110 -26.51 -20.87 33.79
C VAL A 110 -26.79 -21.02 32.30
N ALA A 111 -27.96 -21.56 31.97
CA ALA A 111 -28.43 -21.70 30.60
C ALA A 111 -29.02 -20.39 30.04
N THR A 112 -29.24 -20.34 28.72
CA THR A 112 -29.71 -19.14 28.02
C THR A 112 -31.13 -18.68 28.39
N ASP A 113 -31.93 -19.56 29.01
CA ASP A 113 -33.24 -19.26 29.61
C ASP A 113 -33.13 -18.60 31.00
N GLY A 114 -31.93 -18.52 31.58
CA GLY A 114 -31.69 -18.03 32.93
C GLY A 114 -31.73 -19.12 34.01
N THR A 115 -31.90 -20.39 33.68
CA THR A 115 -31.89 -21.51 34.64
C THR A 115 -30.47 -21.86 35.09
N ILE A 116 -30.22 -21.91 36.40
CA ILE A 116 -28.92 -22.33 36.97
C ILE A 116 -28.94 -23.81 37.39
N THR A 117 -27.78 -24.47 37.26
CA THR A 117 -27.54 -25.85 37.69
C THR A 117 -26.10 -26.02 38.19
N THR A 118 -25.85 -26.97 39.09
CA THR A 118 -24.48 -27.41 39.43
C THR A 118 -24.00 -28.42 38.40
N VAL A 119 -22.85 -28.18 37.79
CA VAL A 119 -22.23 -29.08 36.78
C VAL A 119 -20.97 -29.78 37.30
N ALA A 120 -20.33 -29.24 38.34
CA ALA A 120 -19.22 -29.90 39.03
C ALA A 120 -19.19 -29.53 40.51
N GLY A 121 -18.74 -30.46 41.35
CA GLY A 121 -18.65 -30.30 42.80
C GLY A 121 -19.97 -30.59 43.53
N ASN A 122 -19.92 -31.41 44.58
CA ASN A 122 -21.07 -31.66 45.45
C ASN A 122 -21.28 -30.55 46.51
N GLY A 123 -20.30 -29.66 46.68
CA GLY A 123 -20.30 -28.56 47.65
C GLY A 123 -19.53 -28.79 48.94
N THR A 124 -18.90 -29.94 49.10
CA THR A 124 -17.97 -30.23 50.20
C THR A 124 -16.54 -29.97 49.75
N GLY A 125 -15.80 -29.16 50.50
CA GLY A 125 -14.39 -28.86 50.21
C GLY A 125 -13.51 -30.10 50.36
N GLY A 126 -12.85 -30.52 49.29
CA GLY A 126 -11.99 -31.71 49.29
C GLY A 126 -11.63 -32.19 47.88
N PHE A 127 -11.01 -33.36 47.78
CA PHE A 127 -10.61 -34.00 46.52
C PHE A 127 -11.16 -35.43 46.43
N SER A 128 -12.02 -35.69 45.44
CA SER A 128 -12.54 -37.03 45.10
C SER A 128 -13.24 -37.01 43.74
N GLY A 129 -13.65 -38.18 43.25
CA GLY A 129 -14.61 -38.33 42.13
C GLY A 129 -14.04 -38.47 40.73
N ASP A 130 -12.71 -38.53 40.56
CA ASP A 130 -12.10 -38.77 39.24
C ASP A 130 -12.56 -40.11 38.64
N GLY A 131 -12.95 -40.08 37.35
CA GLY A 131 -13.56 -41.20 36.64
C GLY A 131 -15.07 -41.36 36.88
N GLY A 132 -15.69 -40.50 37.69
CA GLY A 132 -17.13 -40.51 37.98
C GLY A 132 -17.84 -39.18 37.64
N PRO A 133 -19.16 -39.07 37.94
CA PRO A 133 -19.95 -37.88 37.65
C PRO A 133 -19.44 -36.63 38.39
N ALA A 134 -19.18 -35.56 37.64
CA ALA A 134 -18.60 -34.31 38.13
C ALA A 134 -19.41 -33.66 39.26
N THR A 135 -20.73 -33.78 39.26
CA THR A 135 -21.63 -33.28 40.30
C THR A 135 -21.52 -34.04 41.63
N SER A 136 -20.97 -35.27 41.62
CA SER A 136 -20.73 -36.07 42.84
C SER A 136 -19.35 -35.84 43.43
N ALA A 137 -18.39 -35.34 42.64
CA ALA A 137 -17.01 -35.10 43.03
C ALA A 137 -16.85 -33.97 44.07
N GLN A 138 -15.70 -33.94 44.74
CA GLN A 138 -15.30 -32.79 45.56
C GLN A 138 -14.30 -31.91 44.80
N LEU A 139 -14.47 -30.60 44.99
CA LEU A 139 -13.59 -29.51 44.57
C LEU A 139 -13.23 -28.72 45.83
N ASN A 140 -12.11 -27.99 45.84
CA ASN A 140 -11.67 -27.23 47.00
C ASN A 140 -11.27 -25.81 46.61
N VAL A 141 -12.24 -24.89 46.77
CA VAL A 141 -12.17 -23.50 46.31
C VAL A 141 -11.81 -23.43 44.81
N PRO A 142 -12.67 -23.95 43.90
CA PRO A 142 -12.44 -23.77 42.46
C PRO A 142 -12.38 -22.27 42.15
N TYR A 143 -11.26 -21.80 41.60
CA TYR A 143 -10.99 -20.36 41.45
C TYR A 143 -11.32 -19.88 40.03
N ASP A 144 -10.95 -20.65 39.02
CA ASP A 144 -11.11 -20.30 37.62
C ASP A 144 -11.61 -21.46 36.74
N VAL A 145 -12.20 -21.12 35.59
CA VAL A 145 -12.86 -22.03 34.65
C VAL A 145 -12.65 -21.64 33.18
N ALA A 146 -12.25 -22.61 32.36
CA ALA A 146 -12.11 -22.45 30.92
C ALA A 146 -12.80 -23.57 30.13
N LEU A 147 -13.05 -23.36 28.84
CA LEU A 147 -13.69 -24.31 27.94
C LEU A 147 -12.76 -24.65 26.76
N ASP A 148 -12.73 -25.90 26.30
CA ASP A 148 -12.18 -26.23 24.98
C ASP A 148 -13.25 -26.17 23.87
N ASN A 149 -12.81 -26.19 22.61
CA ASN A 149 -13.69 -26.08 21.43
C ASN A 149 -14.77 -27.18 21.33
N ASN A 150 -14.66 -28.27 22.09
CA ASN A 150 -15.68 -29.32 22.15
C ASN A 150 -16.67 -29.12 23.32
N GLY A 151 -16.51 -28.06 24.13
CA GLY A 151 -17.34 -27.78 25.30
C GLY A 151 -16.92 -28.51 26.57
N ASN A 152 -15.73 -29.12 26.63
CA ASN A 152 -15.24 -29.67 27.89
C ASN A 152 -14.75 -28.55 28.81
N LEU A 153 -15.06 -28.66 30.10
CA LEU A 153 -14.79 -27.65 31.12
C LEU A 153 -13.52 -27.99 31.92
N TYR A 154 -12.58 -27.04 32.00
CA TYR A 154 -11.36 -27.13 32.80
C TYR A 154 -11.49 -26.22 34.02
N ILE A 155 -11.02 -26.69 35.18
CA ILE A 155 -11.28 -26.08 36.48
C ILE A 155 -9.96 -25.95 37.25
N ALA A 156 -9.61 -24.74 37.66
CA ALA A 156 -8.51 -24.48 38.60
C ALA A 156 -8.94 -24.81 40.04
N ASP A 157 -8.64 -26.03 40.47
CA ASP A 157 -9.05 -26.62 41.76
C ASP A 157 -8.01 -26.23 42.84
N LEU A 158 -8.03 -24.94 43.20
CA LEU A 158 -6.94 -24.18 43.84
C LEU A 158 -6.29 -24.90 45.04
N HIS A 159 -7.08 -25.20 46.07
CA HIS A 159 -6.54 -25.79 47.32
C HIS A 159 -6.23 -27.28 47.17
N ASN A 160 -6.71 -27.92 46.10
CA ASN A 160 -6.32 -29.29 45.71
C ASN A 160 -5.05 -29.32 44.85
N GLN A 161 -4.50 -28.16 44.44
CA GLN A 161 -3.31 -28.00 43.60
C GLN A 161 -3.40 -28.76 42.26
N ARG A 162 -4.56 -28.71 41.61
CA ARG A 162 -4.86 -29.48 40.39
C ARG A 162 -5.66 -28.70 39.36
N ILE A 163 -5.54 -29.09 38.10
CA ILE A 163 -6.55 -28.78 37.08
C ILE A 163 -7.40 -30.01 36.84
N ARG A 164 -8.71 -29.86 37.01
CA ARG A 164 -9.71 -30.91 36.75
C ARG A 164 -10.38 -30.63 35.39
N LYS A 165 -10.64 -31.66 34.60
CA LYS A 165 -11.44 -31.60 33.36
C LYS A 165 -12.75 -32.34 33.57
N VAL A 166 -13.87 -31.68 33.27
CA VAL A 166 -15.19 -32.30 33.09
C VAL A 166 -15.44 -32.45 31.60
N ALA A 167 -15.65 -33.69 31.15
CA ALA A 167 -15.99 -33.99 29.76
C ALA A 167 -17.48 -33.76 29.47
N ILE A 168 -17.85 -33.71 28.19
CA ILE A 168 -19.23 -33.45 27.74
C ILE A 168 -20.26 -34.51 28.18
N ASP A 169 -19.81 -35.69 28.61
CA ASP A 169 -20.63 -36.76 29.22
C ASP A 169 -20.88 -36.55 30.73
N GLY A 170 -20.27 -35.52 31.32
CA GLY A 170 -20.35 -35.20 32.75
C GLY A 170 -19.32 -35.91 33.63
N ILE A 171 -18.35 -36.63 33.07
CA ILE A 171 -17.29 -37.30 33.85
C ILE A 171 -16.15 -36.32 34.18
N ILE A 172 -15.70 -36.30 35.44
CA ILE A 172 -14.54 -35.49 35.88
C ILE A 172 -13.25 -36.31 35.97
N THR A 173 -12.12 -35.68 35.68
CA THR A 173 -10.76 -36.26 35.77
C THR A 173 -9.73 -35.20 36.17
N THR A 174 -8.63 -35.57 36.82
CA THR A 174 -7.45 -34.71 36.93
C THR A 174 -6.63 -34.76 35.63
N VAL A 175 -6.39 -33.61 35.00
CA VAL A 175 -5.57 -33.51 33.77
C VAL A 175 -4.19 -32.91 34.00
N ALA A 176 -4.01 -32.17 35.09
CA ALA A 176 -2.71 -31.65 35.50
C ALA A 176 -2.65 -31.47 37.03
N GLY A 177 -1.45 -31.61 37.60
CA GLY A 177 -1.18 -31.33 39.00
C GLY A 177 -1.26 -32.55 39.91
N VAL A 178 -0.40 -32.57 40.93
CA VAL A 178 -0.50 -33.42 42.10
C VAL A 178 -0.26 -32.60 43.37
N PHE A 179 -1.09 -32.82 44.39
CA PHE A 179 -0.98 -32.11 45.66
C PHE A 179 0.37 -32.40 46.33
N SER A 180 1.12 -31.32 46.58
CA SER A 180 2.50 -31.36 47.06
C SER A 180 2.65 -31.18 48.57
N GLY A 181 1.58 -30.77 49.27
CA GLY A 181 1.61 -30.43 50.70
C GLY A 181 2.18 -29.05 51.03
N GLY A 182 2.59 -28.26 50.04
CA GLY A 182 3.17 -26.92 50.26
C GLY A 182 3.30 -26.11 48.97
N VAL A 183 4.31 -25.24 48.91
CA VAL A 183 4.73 -24.58 47.66
C VAL A 183 5.81 -25.43 47.02
N ALA A 184 5.53 -26.01 45.85
CA ALA A 184 6.48 -26.83 45.10
C ALA A 184 6.26 -26.68 43.58
N PHE A 185 7.33 -26.89 42.83
CA PHE A 185 7.37 -26.88 41.36
C PHE A 185 8.14 -28.10 40.87
N SER A 186 7.58 -28.85 39.93
CA SER A 186 8.29 -29.95 39.24
C SER A 186 7.57 -30.37 37.95
N GLY A 187 8.18 -31.28 37.18
CA GLY A 187 7.51 -32.03 36.12
C GLY A 187 7.67 -31.53 34.68
N ASP A 188 8.42 -30.44 34.44
CA ASP A 188 8.63 -29.93 33.07
C ASP A 188 9.29 -30.97 32.15
N ASN A 189 8.74 -31.09 30.93
CA ASN A 189 8.96 -32.15 29.93
C ASN A 189 8.43 -33.55 30.32
N GLY A 190 7.71 -33.67 31.44
CA GLY A 190 7.03 -34.89 31.89
C GLY A 190 5.49 -34.79 31.79
N LEU A 191 4.81 -35.87 32.21
CA LEU A 191 3.34 -35.92 32.26
C LEU A 191 2.76 -34.91 33.27
N ALA A 192 1.82 -34.09 32.82
CA ALA A 192 1.22 -33.01 33.59
C ALA A 192 0.50 -33.48 34.87
N THR A 193 -0.04 -34.69 34.90
CA THR A 193 -0.69 -35.31 36.07
C THR A 193 0.29 -35.66 37.20
N ASN A 194 1.59 -35.76 36.90
CA ASN A 194 2.65 -35.96 37.89
C ASN A 194 3.34 -34.65 38.31
N ALA A 195 3.01 -33.53 37.65
CA ALA A 195 3.68 -32.25 37.87
C ALA A 195 3.20 -31.56 39.15
N GLN A 196 4.10 -30.86 39.82
CA GLN A 196 3.74 -29.99 40.95
C GLN A 196 3.68 -28.54 40.47
N PHE A 197 2.64 -27.85 40.91
CA PHE A 197 2.42 -26.42 40.82
C PHE A 197 1.65 -25.95 42.05
N SER A 198 1.79 -24.69 42.43
CA SER A 198 1.29 -24.16 43.70
C SER A 198 0.32 -23.02 43.47
N LEU A 199 -0.87 -23.14 44.06
CA LEU A 199 -1.97 -22.20 43.91
C LEU A 199 -2.32 -21.93 42.43
N PRO A 200 -2.88 -22.93 41.70
CA PRO A 200 -3.39 -22.70 40.35
C PRO A 200 -4.58 -21.74 40.39
N THR A 201 -4.40 -20.49 39.93
CA THR A 201 -5.44 -19.44 39.97
C THR A 201 -6.09 -19.12 38.63
N GLY A 202 -5.50 -19.52 37.51
CA GLY A 202 -6.05 -19.25 36.18
C GLY A 202 -5.75 -20.39 35.20
N VAL A 203 -6.67 -20.61 34.27
CA VAL A 203 -6.60 -21.60 33.19
C VAL A 203 -7.13 -21.00 31.89
N ALA A 204 -6.44 -21.26 30.79
CA ALA A 204 -6.90 -20.90 29.45
C ALA A 204 -6.48 -21.97 28.44
N LEU A 205 -7.10 -22.04 27.27
CA LEU A 205 -6.68 -22.95 26.20
C LEU A 205 -6.38 -22.19 24.91
N ASP A 206 -5.36 -22.63 24.18
CA ASP A 206 -5.17 -22.17 22.79
C ASP A 206 -6.12 -22.90 21.82
N SER A 207 -6.27 -22.33 20.62
CA SER A 207 -7.11 -22.89 19.55
C SER A 207 -6.76 -24.33 19.13
N SER A 208 -5.58 -24.84 19.50
CA SER A 208 -5.16 -26.23 19.26
C SER A 208 -5.46 -27.17 20.44
N GLY A 209 -6.08 -26.67 21.51
CA GLY A 209 -6.44 -27.45 22.70
C GLY A 209 -5.31 -27.68 23.70
N ASN A 210 -4.21 -26.91 23.62
CA ASN A 210 -3.21 -26.93 24.70
C ASN A 210 -3.69 -26.06 25.87
N LEU A 211 -3.55 -26.56 27.09
CA LEU A 211 -3.98 -25.92 28.33
C LEU A 211 -2.84 -25.08 28.93
N TYR A 212 -3.10 -23.83 29.28
CA TYR A 212 -2.20 -22.95 30.02
C TYR A 212 -2.69 -22.83 31.46
N ILE A 213 -1.76 -22.70 32.40
CA ILE A 213 -2.01 -22.75 33.85
C ILE A 213 -1.18 -21.67 34.55
N VAL A 214 -1.82 -20.83 35.36
CA VAL A 214 -1.13 -19.88 36.25
C VAL A 214 -0.61 -20.62 37.48
N ASP A 215 0.69 -20.84 37.57
CA ASP A 215 1.38 -21.46 38.71
C ASP A 215 1.82 -20.34 39.68
N ALA A 216 0.82 -19.67 40.26
CA ALA A 216 0.95 -18.36 40.90
C ALA A 216 1.94 -18.37 42.07
N GLY A 217 1.89 -19.40 42.92
CA GLY A 217 2.81 -19.54 44.06
C GLY A 217 4.28 -19.68 43.65
N ASN A 218 4.53 -20.23 42.45
CA ASN A 218 5.87 -20.37 41.86
C ASN A 218 6.18 -19.29 40.80
N LYS A 219 5.33 -18.26 40.64
CA LYS A 219 5.48 -17.12 39.70
C LYS A 219 5.78 -17.55 38.26
N ARG A 220 5.04 -18.55 37.78
CA ARG A 220 5.20 -19.15 36.45
C ARG A 220 3.86 -19.29 35.72
N ILE A 221 3.90 -19.28 34.40
CA ILE A 221 2.83 -19.83 33.56
C ILE A 221 3.33 -21.13 32.95
N ARG A 222 2.55 -22.20 33.12
CA ARG A 222 2.82 -23.54 32.58
C ARG A 222 1.92 -23.78 31.36
N LYS A 223 2.37 -24.59 30.42
CA LYS A 223 1.60 -25.10 29.28
C LYS A 223 1.60 -26.62 29.31
N VAL A 224 0.42 -27.22 29.24
CA VAL A 224 0.20 -28.65 29.00
C VAL A 224 -0.19 -28.83 27.55
N SER A 225 0.64 -29.55 26.81
CA SER A 225 0.39 -29.93 25.42
C SER A 225 -0.78 -30.92 25.30
N THR A 226 -1.37 -31.03 24.11
CA THR A 226 -2.39 -32.06 23.79
C THR A 226 -1.93 -33.50 24.04
N ASN A 227 -0.61 -33.76 24.06
CA ASN A 227 -0.02 -35.05 24.43
C ASN A 227 0.14 -35.24 25.96
N GLY A 228 -0.37 -34.32 26.78
CA GLY A 228 -0.28 -34.38 28.24
C GLY A 228 1.09 -34.02 28.83
N ILE A 229 2.04 -33.53 28.02
CA ILE A 229 3.37 -33.07 28.50
C ILE A 229 3.30 -31.62 28.95
N ILE A 230 3.81 -31.30 30.14
CA ILE A 230 3.87 -29.94 30.70
C ILE A 230 5.23 -29.26 30.47
N THR A 231 5.25 -27.94 30.27
CA THR A 231 6.45 -27.09 30.26
C THR A 231 6.16 -25.72 30.88
N THR A 232 7.17 -25.01 31.38
CA THR A 232 7.08 -23.57 31.69
C THR A 232 7.15 -22.76 30.38
N VAL A 233 6.29 -21.76 30.24
CA VAL A 233 6.23 -20.86 29.07
C VAL A 233 6.40 -19.38 29.40
N ALA A 234 6.24 -18.99 30.67
CA ALA A 234 6.59 -17.67 31.17
C ALA A 234 6.97 -17.71 32.65
N GLY A 235 7.84 -16.79 33.08
CA GLY A 235 8.28 -16.64 34.46
C GLY A 235 9.50 -17.50 34.81
N ASN A 236 10.53 -16.87 35.35
CA ASN A 236 11.72 -17.55 35.88
C ASN A 236 11.53 -18.04 37.32
N GLY A 237 10.47 -17.61 38.02
CA GLY A 237 10.15 -17.95 39.42
C GLY A 237 10.63 -16.95 40.47
N LEU A 238 11.26 -15.84 40.05
CA LEU A 238 11.62 -14.70 40.91
C LEU A 238 10.58 -13.58 40.79
N GLU A 239 10.31 -12.93 41.91
CA GLU A 239 9.46 -11.74 42.02
C GLU A 239 10.16 -10.51 41.37
N GLY A 240 9.38 -9.61 40.75
CA GLY A 240 9.86 -8.46 39.97
C GLY A 240 9.29 -8.45 38.54
N PHE A 241 9.70 -7.49 37.69
CA PHE A 241 9.17 -7.31 36.33
C PHE A 241 10.22 -7.39 35.19
N GLY A 242 11.49 -7.70 35.48
CA GLY A 242 12.54 -7.74 34.46
C GLY A 242 12.26 -8.71 33.30
N GLY A 243 12.88 -8.46 32.14
CA GLY A 243 12.83 -9.37 30.96
C GLY A 243 11.95 -8.91 29.79
N ASP A 244 11.37 -7.71 29.83
CA ASP A 244 10.60 -7.15 28.69
C ASP A 244 11.45 -7.05 27.41
N ASN A 245 10.88 -7.50 26.29
CA ASN A 245 11.49 -7.75 24.97
C ASN A 245 12.48 -8.94 24.92
N GLY A 246 12.64 -9.68 26.03
CA GLY A 246 13.43 -10.92 26.10
C GLY A 246 12.56 -12.19 26.13
N PRO A 247 13.18 -13.37 26.30
CA PRO A 247 12.47 -14.65 26.43
C PRO A 247 11.57 -14.68 27.67
N ALA A 248 10.32 -15.10 27.47
CA ALA A 248 9.30 -15.09 28.53
C ALA A 248 9.64 -16.02 29.70
N THR A 249 10.38 -17.11 29.47
CA THR A 249 10.89 -18.03 30.50
C THR A 249 11.90 -17.38 31.45
N ASP A 250 12.59 -16.35 30.99
CA ASP A 250 13.70 -15.72 31.70
C ASP A 250 13.25 -14.47 32.45
N ALA A 251 12.04 -14.00 32.16
CA ALA A 251 11.42 -12.82 32.75
C ALA A 251 10.87 -13.07 34.16
N GLN A 252 10.76 -12.00 34.95
CA GLN A 252 10.17 -11.99 36.27
C GLN A 252 8.68 -11.65 36.20
N LEU A 253 7.91 -12.24 37.12
CA LEU A 253 6.49 -12.01 37.34
C LEU A 253 6.27 -11.95 38.86
N ASP A 254 5.33 -11.14 39.34
CA ASP A 254 4.96 -11.14 40.76
C ASP A 254 3.47 -11.46 40.94
N SER A 255 3.25 -12.63 41.55
CA SER A 255 1.94 -13.17 41.89
C SER A 255 0.95 -13.10 40.72
N PRO A 256 1.32 -13.65 39.53
CA PRO A 256 0.41 -13.64 38.40
C PRO A 256 -0.88 -14.37 38.77
N ASN A 257 -2.04 -13.82 38.40
CA ASN A 257 -3.33 -14.34 38.88
C ASN A 257 -4.18 -14.98 37.78
N ASP A 258 -4.26 -14.36 36.61
CA ASP A 258 -5.15 -14.75 35.51
C ASP A 258 -4.45 -14.65 34.14
N ILE A 259 -4.97 -15.40 33.16
CA ILE A 259 -4.43 -15.51 31.79
C ILE A 259 -5.53 -15.65 30.74
N ALA A 260 -5.30 -15.03 29.58
CA ALA A 260 -6.13 -15.22 28.40
C ALA A 260 -5.28 -15.29 27.13
N LEU A 261 -5.84 -15.77 26.01
CA LEU A 261 -5.17 -15.78 24.72
C LEU A 261 -5.95 -14.98 23.67
N ASP A 262 -5.23 -14.28 22.79
CA ASP A 262 -5.84 -13.68 21.59
C ASP A 262 -6.04 -14.71 20.47
N SER A 263 -6.79 -14.35 19.42
CA SER A 263 -7.08 -15.27 18.30
C SER A 263 -5.86 -15.66 17.45
N ASN A 264 -4.68 -15.10 17.74
CA ASN A 264 -3.40 -15.52 17.16
C ASN A 264 -2.59 -16.41 18.14
N ASN A 265 -3.20 -16.87 19.23
CA ASN A 265 -2.60 -17.64 20.33
C ASN A 265 -1.45 -16.93 21.08
N ASN A 266 -1.43 -15.59 21.13
CA ASN A 266 -0.54 -14.89 22.06
C ASN A 266 -1.17 -14.86 23.46
N LEU A 267 -0.37 -15.13 24.48
CA LEU A 267 -0.78 -15.23 25.88
C LEU A 267 -0.69 -13.86 26.57
N TYR A 268 -1.73 -13.48 27.32
CA TYR A 268 -1.80 -12.29 28.16
C TYR A 268 -1.81 -12.72 29.62
N ILE A 269 -1.09 -12.01 30.50
CA ILE A 269 -0.86 -12.36 31.90
C ILE A 269 -1.18 -11.14 32.79
N ALA A 270 -2.05 -11.34 33.78
CA ALA A 270 -2.30 -10.39 34.86
C ALA A 270 -1.17 -10.45 35.90
N ASP A 271 -0.24 -9.48 35.83
CA ASP A 271 1.00 -9.42 36.62
C ASP A 271 0.83 -8.44 37.78
N VAL A 272 0.22 -8.95 38.86
CA VAL A 272 -0.63 -8.17 39.79
C VAL A 272 0.14 -7.12 40.58
N TRP A 273 1.19 -7.50 41.32
CA TRP A 273 1.93 -6.56 42.15
C TRP A 273 2.88 -5.68 41.33
N ASN A 274 3.27 -6.14 40.15
CA ASN A 274 3.94 -5.33 39.14
C ASN A 274 3.03 -4.31 38.47
N ALA A 275 1.72 -4.26 38.79
CA ALA A 275 0.71 -3.34 38.26
C ALA A 275 0.68 -3.25 36.73
N ARG A 276 0.82 -4.41 36.05
CA ARG A 276 0.96 -4.52 34.59
C ARG A 276 0.13 -5.66 34.01
N ILE A 277 -0.20 -5.55 32.73
CA ILE A 277 -0.53 -6.71 31.89
C ILE A 277 0.65 -6.99 30.96
N ARG A 278 1.17 -8.21 31.03
CA ARG A 278 2.26 -8.69 30.16
C ARG A 278 1.66 -9.51 29.01
N LYS A 279 2.25 -9.45 27.82
CA LYS A 279 1.91 -10.27 26.65
C LYS A 279 3.12 -11.11 26.25
N VAL A 280 2.95 -12.42 26.15
CA VAL A 280 3.90 -13.35 25.55
C VAL A 280 3.45 -13.65 24.13
N SER A 281 4.30 -13.28 23.18
CA SER A 281 4.11 -13.58 21.76
C SER A 281 4.26 -15.07 21.46
N THR A 282 3.72 -15.54 20.34
CA THR A 282 3.91 -16.92 19.84
C THR A 282 5.38 -17.30 19.59
N ASN A 283 6.28 -16.32 19.45
CA ASN A 283 7.74 -16.50 19.37
C ASN A 283 8.42 -16.61 20.75
N GLY A 284 7.66 -16.60 21.85
CA GLY A 284 8.20 -16.70 23.22
C GLY A 284 8.79 -15.42 23.79
N ILE A 285 8.61 -14.26 23.14
CA ILE A 285 9.06 -12.95 23.66
C ILE A 285 7.95 -12.29 24.47
N ILE A 286 8.28 -11.78 25.66
CA ILE A 286 7.35 -11.07 26.58
C ILE A 286 7.48 -9.55 26.49
N THR A 287 6.37 -8.81 26.59
CA THR A 287 6.36 -7.34 26.69
C THR A 287 5.22 -6.84 27.57
N THR A 288 5.36 -5.66 28.19
CA THR A 288 4.26 -4.95 28.85
C THR A 288 3.33 -4.32 27.80
N VAL A 289 2.03 -4.62 27.85
CA VAL A 289 1.01 -4.10 26.92
C VAL A 289 0.02 -3.13 27.57
N ALA A 290 -0.09 -3.15 28.89
CA ALA A 290 -0.84 -2.16 29.66
C ALA A 290 -0.26 -2.01 31.07
N GLY A 291 -0.40 -0.82 31.66
CA GLY A 291 0.13 -0.49 32.98
C GLY A 291 1.57 0.01 32.93
N ASN A 292 1.84 1.12 33.60
CA ASN A 292 3.19 1.70 33.72
C ASN A 292 3.99 1.11 34.91
N GLY A 293 3.33 0.37 35.81
CA GLY A 293 3.92 -0.22 37.02
C GLY A 293 3.78 0.59 38.30
N SER A 294 3.22 1.80 38.25
CA SER A 294 2.85 2.57 39.44
C SER A 294 1.43 2.24 39.88
N VAL A 295 1.25 1.92 41.16
CA VAL A 295 -0.08 1.69 41.75
C VAL A 295 -0.90 2.99 41.78
N GLY A 296 -2.07 2.98 41.15
CA GLY A 296 -2.98 4.14 41.08
C GLY A 296 -4.05 4.00 40.00
N PHE A 297 -4.76 5.08 39.69
CA PHE A 297 -5.76 5.14 38.61
C PHE A 297 -5.52 6.35 37.70
N SER A 298 -5.21 6.10 36.42
CA SER A 298 -5.06 7.14 35.39
C SER A 298 -5.05 6.53 33.99
N GLY A 299 -4.99 7.39 32.95
CA GLY A 299 -4.69 7.00 31.57
C GLY A 299 -5.88 6.74 30.64
N ASP A 300 -7.13 6.88 31.10
CA ASP A 300 -8.30 6.69 30.24
C ASP A 300 -8.32 7.67 29.05
N ASN A 301 -8.67 7.13 27.87
CA ASN A 301 -8.54 7.72 26.53
C ASN A 301 -7.09 7.93 26.05
N GLY A 302 -6.08 7.54 26.83
CA GLY A 302 -4.67 7.56 26.45
C GLY A 302 -4.07 6.16 26.16
N PRO A 303 -2.75 6.08 25.89
CA PRO A 303 -2.07 4.81 25.69
C PRO A 303 -2.10 3.91 26.93
N ALA A 304 -2.46 2.64 26.74
CA ALA A 304 -2.62 1.66 27.83
C ALA A 304 -1.34 1.41 28.64
N THR A 305 -0.17 1.51 28.00
CA THR A 305 1.16 1.41 28.66
C THR A 305 1.48 2.58 29.57
N SER A 306 0.83 3.73 29.40
CA SER A 306 1.01 4.91 30.27
C SER A 306 0.07 4.92 31.47
N ALA A 307 -0.96 4.07 31.48
CA ALA A 307 -1.97 4.02 32.53
C ALA A 307 -1.45 3.47 33.86
N GLN A 308 -2.06 3.88 34.96
CA GLN A 308 -1.90 3.24 36.26
C GLN A 308 -3.03 2.23 36.51
N PHE A 309 -2.66 1.13 37.17
CA PHE A 309 -3.57 0.10 37.68
C PHE A 309 -3.34 -0.07 39.18
N ASN A 310 -4.34 -0.62 39.88
CA ASN A 310 -4.20 -1.03 41.27
C ASN A 310 -4.64 -2.49 41.37
N GLN A 311 -3.66 -3.39 41.38
CA GLN A 311 -3.87 -4.85 41.32
C GLN A 311 -4.72 -5.27 40.10
N PRO A 312 -4.19 -5.25 38.87
CA PRO A 312 -4.87 -5.85 37.73
C PRO A 312 -4.89 -7.38 37.90
N VAL A 313 -6.04 -7.94 38.32
CA VAL A 313 -6.15 -9.37 38.72
C VAL A 313 -6.68 -10.30 37.63
N GLY A 314 -7.54 -9.79 36.74
CA GLY A 314 -8.25 -10.59 35.75
C GLY A 314 -8.10 -10.06 34.33
N VAL A 315 -8.08 -10.94 33.34
CA VAL A 315 -7.93 -10.62 31.91
C VAL A 315 -8.80 -11.48 31.00
N ALA A 316 -9.47 -10.86 30.03
CA ALA A 316 -10.16 -11.57 28.95
C ALA A 316 -10.05 -10.79 27.64
N LEU A 317 -10.31 -11.44 26.50
CA LEU A 317 -10.36 -10.76 25.19
C LEU A 317 -11.71 -10.99 24.49
N ASP A 318 -12.17 -9.98 23.75
CA ASP A 318 -13.29 -10.15 22.82
C ASP A 318 -12.85 -10.76 21.48
N SER A 319 -13.82 -11.16 20.64
CA SER A 319 -13.58 -11.75 19.32
C SER A 319 -12.84 -10.83 18.33
N SER A 320 -12.69 -9.54 18.66
CA SER A 320 -11.91 -8.55 17.91
C SER A 320 -10.52 -8.30 18.53
N ASN A 321 -10.09 -9.12 19.51
CA ASN A 321 -8.84 -9.00 20.26
C ASN A 321 -8.67 -7.71 21.08
N ASN A 322 -9.76 -7.07 21.50
CA ASN A 322 -9.65 -6.03 22.54
C ASN A 322 -9.56 -6.71 23.91
N LEU A 323 -8.64 -6.23 24.74
CA LEU A 323 -8.33 -6.76 26.07
C LEU A 323 -9.19 -6.07 27.13
N TYR A 324 -9.84 -6.85 27.99
CA TYR A 324 -10.58 -6.41 29.16
C TYR A 324 -9.78 -6.79 30.42
N ILE A 325 -9.68 -5.86 31.37
CA ILE A 325 -8.79 -5.93 32.54
C ILE A 325 -9.60 -5.61 33.81
N VAL A 326 -9.44 -6.42 34.86
CA VAL A 326 -10.07 -6.21 36.16
C VAL A 326 -9.13 -5.45 37.08
N ASP A 327 -9.35 -4.15 37.20
CA ASP A 327 -8.54 -3.19 37.94
C ASP A 327 -9.04 -3.13 39.41
N PHE A 328 -8.70 -4.18 40.17
CA PHE A 328 -9.35 -4.61 41.42
C PHE A 328 -9.41 -3.52 42.50
N GLY A 329 -8.26 -2.94 42.82
CA GLY A 329 -8.11 -1.91 43.84
C GLY A 329 -8.68 -0.55 43.40
N ASN A 330 -8.96 -0.39 42.11
CA ASN A 330 -9.62 0.77 41.53
C ASN A 330 -11.13 0.55 41.28
N ALA A 331 -11.70 -0.60 41.67
CA ALA A 331 -13.12 -0.97 41.49
C ALA A 331 -13.67 -0.72 40.07
N ARG A 332 -12.88 -1.09 39.05
CA ARG A 332 -13.18 -0.84 37.63
C ARG A 332 -12.85 -2.03 36.74
N ILE A 333 -13.58 -2.13 35.63
CA ILE A 333 -13.18 -2.92 34.46
C ILE A 333 -12.71 -1.96 33.38
N ARG A 334 -11.48 -2.15 32.91
CA ARG A 334 -10.83 -1.32 31.89
C ARG A 334 -10.78 -2.10 30.56
N LYS A 335 -11.00 -1.44 29.42
CA LYS A 335 -10.85 -2.03 28.08
C LYS A 335 -9.67 -1.37 27.37
N VAL A 336 -8.74 -2.17 26.86
CA VAL A 336 -7.68 -1.77 25.94
C VAL A 336 -8.09 -2.17 24.53
N SER A 337 -8.27 -1.17 23.67
CA SER A 337 -8.56 -1.36 22.25
C SER A 337 -7.37 -1.96 21.49
N THR A 338 -7.62 -2.57 20.34
CA THR A 338 -6.54 -3.07 19.43
C THR A 338 -5.55 -1.99 18.98
N ASN A 339 -5.95 -0.71 19.00
CA ASN A 339 -5.07 0.42 18.72
C ASN A 339 -4.14 0.79 19.90
N GLY A 340 -4.37 0.24 21.09
CA GLY A 340 -3.58 0.49 22.31
C GLY A 340 -4.13 1.58 23.22
N ILE A 341 -5.33 2.11 22.95
CA ILE A 341 -6.00 3.10 23.81
C ILE A 341 -6.83 2.38 24.89
N ILE A 342 -6.74 2.84 26.15
CA ILE A 342 -7.47 2.30 27.29
C ILE A 342 -8.67 3.17 27.69
N THR A 343 -9.78 2.58 28.13
CA THR A 343 -10.92 3.27 28.75
C THR A 343 -11.55 2.46 29.89
N THR A 344 -12.22 3.10 30.85
CA THR A 344 -13.11 2.40 31.79
C THR A 344 -14.42 2.02 31.08
N VAL A 345 -14.84 0.76 31.21
CA VAL A 345 -16.10 0.23 30.61
C VAL A 345 -17.14 -0.22 31.63
N ALA A 346 -16.73 -0.41 32.89
CA ALA A 346 -17.63 -0.63 34.01
C ALA A 346 -16.97 -0.24 35.35
N GLY A 347 -17.76 0.16 36.33
CA GLY A 347 -17.29 0.55 37.66
C GLY A 347 -16.98 2.05 37.77
N ASN A 348 -17.49 2.68 38.83
CA ASN A 348 -17.26 4.11 39.11
C ASN A 348 -16.07 4.38 40.06
N GLY A 349 -15.46 3.33 40.62
CA GLY A 349 -14.35 3.43 41.58
C GLY A 349 -14.70 3.23 43.05
N SER A 350 -15.97 2.99 43.40
CA SER A 350 -16.39 2.73 44.78
C SER A 350 -16.78 1.25 44.99
N HIS A 351 -16.10 0.59 45.93
CA HIS A 351 -16.34 -0.80 46.36
C HIS A 351 -17.68 -0.96 47.10
N ASN A 352 -18.78 -1.11 46.36
CA ASN A 352 -20.14 -1.32 46.89
C ASN A 352 -21.04 -2.00 45.83
N PHE A 353 -22.36 -2.06 46.05
CA PHE A 353 -23.35 -2.55 45.09
C PHE A 353 -24.38 -1.47 44.71
N SER A 354 -24.39 -1.04 43.44
CA SER A 354 -25.45 -0.23 42.82
C SER A 354 -25.26 -0.15 41.30
N GLY A 355 -26.26 0.39 40.59
CA GLY A 355 -26.19 0.73 39.15
C GLY A 355 -26.84 -0.26 38.19
N ASP A 356 -27.40 -1.37 38.68
CA ASP A 356 -28.13 -2.33 37.84
C ASP A 356 -29.34 -1.67 37.13
N GLY A 357 -29.51 -1.98 35.85
CA GLY A 357 -30.47 -1.33 34.95
C GLY A 357 -30.00 0.00 34.36
N GLY A 358 -28.80 0.47 34.71
CA GLY A 358 -28.24 1.73 34.23
C GLY A 358 -26.81 1.62 33.67
N PRO A 359 -26.18 2.77 33.36
CA PRO A 359 -24.80 2.86 32.87
C PRO A 359 -23.78 2.09 33.70
N ALA A 360 -23.07 1.15 33.09
CA ALA A 360 -22.06 0.32 33.76
C ALA A 360 -20.91 1.12 34.37
N THR A 361 -20.52 2.22 33.74
CA THR A 361 -19.50 3.18 34.20
C THR A 361 -19.90 3.92 35.48
N ASN A 362 -21.20 4.16 35.70
CA ASN A 362 -21.73 4.76 36.93
C ASN A 362 -21.96 3.74 38.07
N ALA A 363 -21.86 2.45 37.77
CA ALA A 363 -22.20 1.39 38.71
C ALA A 363 -21.10 1.11 39.74
N GLN A 364 -21.48 0.60 40.91
CA GLN A 364 -20.54 0.17 41.95
C GLN A 364 -20.28 -1.34 41.83
N ILE A 365 -19.02 -1.74 41.90
CA ILE A 365 -18.52 -3.12 41.76
C ILE A 365 -17.56 -3.36 42.93
N ASN A 366 -17.60 -4.55 43.54
CA ASN A 366 -16.92 -4.79 44.81
C ASN A 366 -15.97 -5.98 44.75
N GLN A 367 -14.66 -5.69 44.64
CA GLN A 367 -13.57 -6.65 44.61
C GLN A 367 -13.73 -7.73 43.53
N SER A 368 -14.18 -7.32 42.34
CA SER A 368 -14.33 -8.21 41.19
C SER A 368 -13.02 -8.89 40.82
N ASN A 369 -13.08 -10.16 40.37
CA ASN A 369 -11.87 -10.95 40.11
C ASN A 369 -11.74 -11.38 38.64
N GLY A 370 -12.49 -12.39 38.18
CA GLY A 370 -12.52 -12.80 36.78
C GLY A 370 -13.57 -12.05 35.94
N VAL A 371 -13.34 -12.03 34.63
CA VAL A 371 -14.26 -11.54 33.60
C VAL A 371 -14.31 -12.51 32.43
N GLY A 372 -15.45 -12.59 31.75
CA GLY A 372 -15.63 -13.36 30.52
C GLY A 372 -16.51 -12.62 29.53
N LEU A 373 -16.45 -12.97 28.25
CA LEU A 373 -17.28 -12.34 27.21
C LEU A 373 -18.04 -13.40 26.41
N ASP A 374 -19.25 -13.04 25.96
CA ASP A 374 -19.99 -13.85 25.00
C ASP A 374 -19.63 -13.49 23.54
N GLY A 375 -20.06 -14.33 22.58
CA GLY A 375 -19.76 -14.13 21.15
C GLY A 375 -20.31 -12.83 20.55
N ASN A 376 -21.21 -12.12 21.24
CA ASN A 376 -21.74 -10.82 20.84
C ASN A 376 -20.97 -9.66 21.52
N GLY A 377 -19.91 -9.95 22.27
CA GLY A 377 -19.09 -8.95 22.97
C GLY A 377 -19.68 -8.44 24.29
N ASN A 378 -20.74 -9.06 24.84
CA ASN A 378 -21.24 -8.67 26.15
C ASN A 378 -20.27 -9.16 27.25
N LEU A 379 -19.98 -8.29 28.21
CA LEU A 379 -19.03 -8.54 29.29
C LEU A 379 -19.75 -9.10 30.52
N TYR A 380 -19.28 -10.21 31.06
CA TYR A 380 -19.69 -10.82 32.32
C TYR A 380 -18.61 -10.58 33.37
N ILE A 381 -19.02 -10.13 34.56
CA ILE A 381 -18.13 -9.70 35.64
C ILE A 381 -18.44 -10.53 36.89
N ALA A 382 -17.43 -11.20 37.45
CA ALA A 382 -17.53 -11.87 38.73
C ALA A 382 -17.38 -10.84 39.88
N ASP A 383 -18.51 -10.36 40.41
CA ASP A 383 -18.63 -9.29 41.39
C ASP A 383 -18.57 -9.89 42.81
N VAL A 384 -17.37 -10.34 43.18
CA VAL A 384 -17.07 -11.31 44.25
C VAL A 384 -17.76 -10.99 45.57
N MET A 385 -17.55 -9.80 46.13
CA MET A 385 -18.04 -9.45 47.47
C MET A 385 -19.53 -9.10 47.49
N ASN A 386 -20.10 -8.73 46.34
CA ASN A 386 -21.54 -8.60 46.15
C ASN A 386 -22.22 -9.96 45.85
N SER A 387 -21.44 -11.06 45.80
CA SER A 387 -21.84 -12.46 45.62
C SER A 387 -22.74 -12.72 44.41
N ARG A 388 -22.33 -12.18 43.25
CA ARG A 388 -23.11 -12.18 42.00
C ARG A 388 -22.26 -12.13 40.74
N ILE A 389 -22.86 -12.48 39.61
CA ILE A 389 -22.36 -12.19 38.27
C ILE A 389 -23.17 -11.02 37.69
N ARG A 390 -22.47 -9.98 37.22
CA ARG A 390 -23.06 -8.81 36.56
C ARG A 390 -22.77 -8.90 35.06
N LYS A 391 -23.78 -8.80 34.19
CA LYS A 391 -23.61 -8.68 32.74
C LYS A 391 -23.71 -7.21 32.35
N VAL A 392 -22.69 -6.70 31.68
CA VAL A 392 -22.74 -5.46 30.90
C VAL A 392 -23.13 -5.82 29.48
N THR A 393 -24.38 -5.53 29.13
CA THR A 393 -24.78 -5.47 27.73
C THR A 393 -24.35 -4.11 27.20
N PHE A 394 -23.26 -4.04 26.45
CA PHE A 394 -23.01 -2.90 25.58
C PHE A 394 -24.21 -2.81 24.65
N GLY A 395 -25.02 -1.74 24.80
CA GLY A 395 -26.35 -1.66 24.20
C GLY A 395 -26.23 -1.93 22.71
N PRO A 396 -26.93 -2.94 22.16
CA PRO A 396 -26.55 -3.52 20.89
C PRO A 396 -26.71 -2.49 19.77
N THR A 397 -25.57 -1.93 19.38
CA THR A 397 -25.34 -1.41 18.04
C THR A 397 -25.23 -2.61 17.08
N THR A 398 -26.35 -3.33 17.00
CA THR A 398 -26.77 -4.23 15.92
C THR A 398 -28.19 -3.83 15.61
N THR A 399 -28.51 -3.58 14.34
CA THR A 399 -29.78 -2.95 13.97
C THR A 399 -30.95 -3.89 14.22
N SER A 400 -31.71 -3.65 15.30
CA SER A 400 -33.02 -4.25 15.44
C SER A 400 -33.96 -3.60 14.42
N CYS A 401 -34.18 -4.25 13.27
CA CYS A 401 -35.10 -3.73 12.25
C CYS A 401 -36.53 -3.49 12.79
N ASN A 402 -36.90 -4.15 13.89
CA ASN A 402 -38.17 -3.94 14.60
C ASN A 402 -38.26 -2.56 15.29
N THR A 403 -37.16 -1.82 15.42
CA THR A 403 -37.10 -0.46 15.99
C THR A 403 -36.75 0.62 14.96
N VAL A 404 -36.70 0.26 13.67
CA VAL A 404 -36.50 1.19 12.55
C VAL A 404 -37.85 1.80 12.15
N THR A 405 -37.87 3.12 11.99
CA THR A 405 -39.05 3.88 11.54
C THR A 405 -38.84 4.59 10.19
N GLU A 406 -37.61 4.65 9.68
CA GLU A 406 -37.26 5.36 8.44
C GLU A 406 -37.62 4.59 7.16
N ILE A 407 -37.60 3.25 7.23
CA ILE A 407 -37.93 2.30 6.15
C ILE A 407 -38.70 1.09 6.72
N PRO A 408 -39.41 0.30 5.88
CA PRO A 408 -40.04 -0.93 6.32
C PRO A 408 -39.04 -1.90 6.96
N VAL A 409 -39.50 -2.61 8.00
CA VAL A 409 -38.74 -3.67 8.70
C VAL A 409 -38.13 -4.67 7.73
N ALA A 410 -38.87 -5.04 6.67
CA ALA A 410 -38.41 -5.94 5.61
C ALA A 410 -37.22 -5.37 4.80
N GLU A 411 -37.26 -4.09 4.42
CA GLU A 411 -36.16 -3.47 3.67
C GLU A 411 -34.88 -3.41 4.52
N CYS A 412 -35.01 -3.09 5.81
CA CYS A 412 -33.90 -3.19 6.76
C CYS A 412 -33.33 -4.63 6.86
N GLN A 413 -34.19 -5.66 6.85
CA GLN A 413 -33.75 -7.05 6.88
C GLN A 413 -32.98 -7.45 5.62
N GLU A 414 -33.34 -6.96 4.43
CA GLU A 414 -32.55 -7.18 3.19
C GLU A 414 -31.16 -6.52 3.27
N LEU A 415 -31.06 -5.31 3.82
CA LEU A 415 -29.76 -4.66 4.04
C LEU A 415 -28.89 -5.50 5.00
N LEU A 416 -29.44 -5.98 6.13
CA LEU A 416 -28.69 -6.83 7.06
C LEU A 416 -28.33 -8.21 6.46
N LYS A 417 -29.17 -8.78 5.59
CA LYS A 417 -28.80 -9.97 4.81
C LYS A 417 -27.56 -9.73 3.96
N LEU A 418 -27.45 -8.57 3.28
CA LEU A 418 -26.27 -8.24 2.48
C LEU A 418 -25.03 -8.07 3.36
N TYR A 419 -25.16 -7.31 4.45
CA TYR A 419 -24.08 -7.13 5.43
C TYR A 419 -23.54 -8.49 5.91
N ASN A 420 -24.43 -9.41 6.27
CA ASN A 420 -24.03 -10.75 6.72
C ASN A 420 -23.49 -11.64 5.58
N SER A 421 -24.09 -11.62 4.38
CA SER A 421 -23.69 -12.50 3.26
C SER A 421 -22.42 -12.04 2.52
N THR A 422 -21.93 -10.82 2.81
CA THR A 422 -20.74 -10.22 2.18
C THR A 422 -19.70 -9.71 3.19
N ASN A 423 -19.64 -10.35 4.37
CA ASN A 423 -18.58 -10.16 5.37
C ASN A 423 -18.50 -8.72 5.96
N GLY A 424 -19.66 -8.17 6.28
CA GLY A 424 -19.90 -6.84 6.87
C GLY A 424 -18.90 -6.37 7.93
N PRO A 425 -18.58 -7.18 8.96
CA PRO A 425 -17.59 -6.80 9.98
C PRO A 425 -16.21 -6.42 9.42
N ASN A 426 -15.84 -6.93 8.24
CA ASN A 426 -14.56 -6.67 7.59
C ASN A 426 -14.62 -5.65 6.44
N TRP A 427 -15.77 -5.02 6.16
CA TRP A 427 -15.84 -3.90 5.20
C TRP A 427 -14.95 -2.73 5.63
N THR A 428 -14.34 -2.05 4.66
CA THR A 428 -13.47 -0.88 4.86
C THR A 428 -14.20 0.24 5.62
N ASN A 429 -15.40 0.57 5.15
CA ASN A 429 -16.32 1.52 5.78
C ASN A 429 -17.68 0.84 6.01
N LYS A 430 -18.05 0.74 7.27
CA LYS A 430 -19.28 0.14 7.80
C LYS A 430 -20.01 1.10 8.74
N THR A 431 -19.83 2.40 8.56
CA THR A 431 -20.40 3.43 9.44
C THR A 431 -21.93 3.35 9.44
N GLY A 432 -22.53 3.10 10.61
CA GLY A 432 -23.97 2.94 10.79
C GLY A 432 -24.49 1.53 10.47
N TRP A 433 -23.87 0.81 9.53
CA TRP A 433 -24.27 -0.53 9.09
C TRP A 433 -24.28 -1.53 10.23
N ASN A 434 -25.45 -2.11 10.49
CA ASN A 434 -25.67 -2.96 11.65
C ASN A 434 -25.15 -2.32 12.95
N GLN A 435 -25.33 -0.99 13.11
CA GLN A 435 -24.90 -0.21 14.29
C GLN A 435 -26.01 0.73 14.78
N THR A 436 -26.73 1.42 13.89
CA THR A 436 -27.84 2.31 14.28
C THR A 436 -29.20 1.74 13.87
N ASN A 437 -30.29 2.21 14.49
CA ASN A 437 -31.66 1.99 14.00
C ASN A 437 -32.11 3.02 12.95
N THR A 438 -31.16 3.64 12.25
CA THR A 438 -31.38 4.67 11.21
C THR A 438 -30.74 4.27 9.86
N PRO A 439 -31.31 3.30 9.11
CA PRO A 439 -30.71 2.80 7.87
C PRO A 439 -30.45 3.87 6.82
N CYS A 440 -31.23 4.95 6.80
CA CYS A 440 -31.07 6.04 5.85
C CYS A 440 -29.87 6.95 6.16
N SER A 441 -29.19 6.74 7.30
CA SER A 441 -27.92 7.39 7.65
C SER A 441 -26.71 6.46 7.52
N TRP A 442 -26.86 5.22 7.05
CA TRP A 442 -25.74 4.30 6.85
C TRP A 442 -24.94 4.66 5.61
N ILE A 443 -23.62 4.47 5.64
CA ILE A 443 -22.78 4.82 4.48
C ILE A 443 -23.25 4.09 3.21
N GLY A 444 -23.47 4.82 2.12
CA GLY A 444 -23.91 4.25 0.86
C GLY A 444 -25.40 3.88 0.76
N VAL A 445 -26.19 3.95 1.83
CA VAL A 445 -27.65 3.83 1.75
C VAL A 445 -28.25 5.21 1.44
N THR A 446 -29.30 5.26 0.62
CA THR A 446 -30.09 6.49 0.45
C THR A 446 -31.56 6.15 0.30
N CYS A 447 -32.37 6.77 1.17
CA CYS A 447 -33.82 6.60 1.20
C CYS A 447 -34.54 7.80 0.61
N SER A 448 -35.74 7.58 0.09
CA SER A 448 -36.69 8.66 -0.23
C SER A 448 -38.11 8.11 -0.21
N GLY A 449 -39.07 8.91 0.26
CA GLY A 449 -40.47 8.48 0.45
C GLY A 449 -40.68 7.40 1.52
N GLY A 450 -39.72 7.23 2.45
CA GLY A 450 -39.77 6.17 3.47
C GLY A 450 -39.32 4.79 2.98
N HIS A 451 -38.56 4.71 1.88
CA HIS A 451 -38.05 3.47 1.29
C HIS A 451 -36.61 3.62 0.78
N VAL A 452 -35.85 2.53 0.74
CA VAL A 452 -34.49 2.49 0.16
C VAL A 452 -34.59 2.67 -1.36
N GLN A 453 -33.91 3.67 -1.91
CA GLN A 453 -33.89 3.95 -3.36
C GLN A 453 -32.49 3.83 -3.99
N GLN A 454 -31.41 3.94 -3.22
CA GLN A 454 -30.06 3.67 -3.71
C GLN A 454 -29.23 2.95 -2.65
N LEU A 455 -28.39 2.04 -3.14
CA LEU A 455 -27.34 1.36 -2.39
C LEU A 455 -26.02 1.49 -3.17
N ASN A 456 -24.99 2.03 -2.52
CA ASN A 456 -23.76 2.50 -3.16
C ASN A 456 -22.54 2.15 -2.27
N LEU A 457 -21.96 0.96 -2.48
CA LEU A 457 -20.84 0.42 -1.69
C LEU A 457 -19.62 -0.02 -2.56
N PRO A 458 -19.17 0.77 -3.56
CA PRO A 458 -18.00 0.42 -4.34
C PRO A 458 -16.70 0.49 -3.51
N GLN A 459 -15.68 -0.27 -3.91
CA GLN A 459 -14.32 -0.25 -3.31
C GLN A 459 -14.26 -0.54 -1.79
N ASN A 460 -15.28 -1.19 -1.24
CA ASN A 460 -15.51 -1.30 0.21
C ASN A 460 -15.13 -2.67 0.84
N GLN A 461 -14.44 -3.53 0.07
CA GLN A 461 -13.97 -4.87 0.47
C GLN A 461 -15.09 -5.89 0.82
N LEU A 462 -16.29 -5.71 0.26
CA LEU A 462 -17.37 -6.72 0.35
C LEU A 462 -16.86 -8.07 -0.20
N SER A 463 -16.96 -9.12 0.61
CA SER A 463 -16.42 -10.46 0.30
C SER A 463 -17.43 -11.55 0.66
N GLY A 464 -17.84 -12.34 -0.33
CA GLY A 464 -18.94 -13.31 -0.18
C GLY A 464 -19.87 -13.29 -1.40
N SER A 465 -21.14 -13.65 -1.22
CA SER A 465 -22.13 -13.75 -2.30
C SER A 465 -23.30 -12.79 -2.13
N ILE A 466 -23.75 -12.22 -3.25
CA ILE A 466 -24.99 -11.43 -3.34
C ILE A 466 -26.22 -12.33 -3.48
N HIS A 467 -27.34 -11.91 -2.90
CA HIS A 467 -28.63 -12.61 -2.94
C HIS A 467 -29.65 -11.82 -3.79
N ASP A 468 -30.79 -12.44 -4.10
CA ASP A 468 -31.91 -11.74 -4.76
C ASP A 468 -32.64 -10.86 -3.73
N PHE A 469 -32.40 -9.54 -3.79
CA PHE A 469 -32.92 -8.55 -2.85
C PHE A 469 -34.43 -8.32 -3.00
N ASN A 470 -35.15 -8.29 -1.90
CA ASN A 470 -36.56 -7.83 -1.85
C ASN A 470 -36.67 -6.33 -1.52
N LEU A 471 -36.10 -5.47 -2.36
CA LEU A 471 -36.12 -4.00 -2.21
C LEU A 471 -36.89 -3.33 -3.37
N PRO A 472 -38.23 -3.39 -3.40
CA PRO A 472 -39.02 -3.06 -4.59
C PRO A 472 -38.92 -1.59 -5.05
N ASN A 473 -38.47 -0.68 -4.17
CA ASN A 473 -38.26 0.73 -4.48
C ASN A 473 -36.83 1.08 -4.91
N LEU A 474 -35.90 0.12 -4.90
CA LEU A 474 -34.50 0.35 -5.24
C LEU A 474 -34.35 0.74 -6.73
N ARG A 475 -33.69 1.87 -6.97
CA ARG A 475 -33.44 2.44 -8.31
C ARG A 475 -32.00 2.30 -8.75
N SER A 476 -31.05 2.29 -7.82
CA SER A 476 -29.62 2.16 -8.12
C SER A 476 -28.94 1.20 -7.14
N LEU A 477 -28.19 0.24 -7.69
CA LEU A 477 -27.37 -0.71 -6.94
C LEU A 477 -25.93 -0.68 -7.48
N ASP A 478 -25.01 -0.15 -6.70
CA ASP A 478 -23.56 -0.18 -6.98
C ASP A 478 -22.81 -0.94 -5.89
N LEU A 479 -22.17 -2.04 -6.30
CA LEU A 479 -21.28 -2.87 -5.48
C LEU A 479 -19.95 -3.13 -6.22
N ALA A 480 -19.52 -2.21 -7.10
CA ALA A 480 -18.36 -2.38 -7.97
C ALA A 480 -17.00 -2.40 -7.23
N ALA A 481 -15.97 -2.97 -7.86
CA ALA A 481 -14.60 -2.99 -7.34
C ALA A 481 -14.49 -3.61 -5.92
N ASN A 482 -15.15 -4.75 -5.71
CA ASN A 482 -15.19 -5.50 -4.47
C ASN A 482 -14.64 -6.92 -4.66
N GLN A 483 -14.87 -7.83 -3.71
CA GLN A 483 -14.47 -9.23 -3.73
C GLN A 483 -15.71 -10.16 -3.76
N LEU A 484 -16.79 -9.73 -4.40
CA LEU A 484 -18.03 -10.50 -4.52
C LEU A 484 -17.84 -11.69 -5.46
N SER A 485 -18.45 -12.82 -5.12
CA SER A 485 -18.27 -14.10 -5.81
C SER A 485 -19.59 -14.88 -5.91
N GLY A 486 -19.57 -15.96 -6.70
CA GLY A 486 -20.76 -16.74 -7.03
C GLY A 486 -21.57 -16.13 -8.19
N SER A 487 -22.77 -16.66 -8.43
CA SER A 487 -23.62 -16.28 -9.55
C SER A 487 -24.38 -14.97 -9.33
N VAL A 488 -24.50 -14.15 -10.38
CA VAL A 488 -25.36 -12.95 -10.36
C VAL A 488 -26.83 -13.37 -10.23
N PRO A 489 -27.59 -12.83 -9.24
CA PRO A 489 -29.03 -13.05 -9.13
C PRO A 489 -29.80 -12.43 -10.31
N ASN A 490 -31.00 -12.92 -10.60
CA ASN A 490 -31.88 -12.32 -11.62
C ASN A 490 -32.59 -11.04 -11.14
N PHE A 491 -32.43 -10.66 -9.87
CA PHE A 491 -33.03 -9.48 -9.22
C PHE A 491 -34.55 -9.43 -9.36
N SER A 492 -35.22 -10.56 -9.12
CA SER A 492 -36.63 -10.75 -9.48
C SER A 492 -37.61 -9.81 -8.77
N ASN A 493 -37.21 -9.23 -7.64
CA ASN A 493 -38.03 -8.35 -6.80
C ASN A 493 -37.63 -6.86 -6.86
N LEU A 494 -36.83 -6.44 -7.85
CA LEU A 494 -36.36 -5.05 -8.03
C LEU A 494 -36.98 -4.34 -9.27
N PRO A 495 -38.31 -4.26 -9.44
CA PRO A 495 -38.94 -3.78 -10.68
C PRO A 495 -38.64 -2.31 -11.01
N ASN A 496 -38.25 -1.50 -10.03
CA ASN A 496 -37.88 -0.09 -10.20
C ASN A 496 -36.38 0.14 -10.45
N LEU A 497 -35.56 -0.91 -10.58
CA LEU A 497 -34.12 -0.76 -10.77
C LEU A 497 -33.80 -0.13 -12.14
N THR A 498 -33.05 0.95 -12.11
CA THR A 498 -32.58 1.71 -13.28
C THR A 498 -31.08 1.51 -13.52
N HIS A 499 -30.28 1.40 -12.46
CA HIS A 499 -28.83 1.28 -12.55
C HIS A 499 -28.34 0.07 -11.75
N LEU A 500 -27.52 -0.77 -12.38
CA LEU A 500 -26.90 -1.95 -11.79
C LEU A 500 -25.41 -2.02 -12.14
N TYR A 501 -24.56 -1.87 -11.13
CA TYR A 501 -23.10 -1.86 -11.23
C TYR A 501 -22.49 -2.96 -10.35
N LEU A 502 -21.95 -4.00 -10.97
CA LEU A 502 -21.27 -5.12 -10.31
C LEU A 502 -19.85 -5.37 -10.87
N GLN A 503 -19.33 -4.44 -11.69
CA GLN A 503 -18.05 -4.57 -12.35
C GLN A 503 -16.86 -4.70 -11.38
N VAL A 504 -15.75 -5.30 -11.85
CA VAL A 504 -14.51 -5.49 -11.07
C VAL A 504 -14.80 -6.29 -9.80
N ASN A 505 -15.19 -7.55 -9.98
CA ASN A 505 -15.51 -8.50 -8.91
C ASN A 505 -15.07 -9.93 -9.33
N GLN A 506 -15.45 -10.94 -8.56
CA GLN A 506 -15.15 -12.36 -8.80
C GLN A 506 -16.43 -13.17 -9.14
N LEU A 507 -17.47 -12.50 -9.66
CA LEU A 507 -18.77 -13.10 -9.97
C LEU A 507 -18.65 -14.04 -11.17
N ASN A 508 -19.31 -15.19 -11.10
CA ASN A 508 -19.15 -16.31 -12.05
C ASN A 508 -20.50 -16.89 -12.50
N GLY A 509 -20.47 -17.98 -13.27
CA GLY A 509 -21.66 -18.56 -13.89
C GLY A 509 -22.23 -17.70 -15.02
N SER A 510 -23.47 -17.97 -15.43
CA SER A 510 -24.11 -17.30 -16.56
C SER A 510 -24.75 -15.96 -16.20
N VAL A 511 -24.68 -14.98 -17.10
CA VAL A 511 -25.46 -13.74 -16.98
C VAL A 511 -26.97 -14.07 -16.99
N PRO A 512 -27.76 -13.58 -16.03
CA PRO A 512 -29.21 -13.80 -16.02
C PRO A 512 -29.95 -13.11 -17.17
N ASN A 513 -31.08 -13.69 -17.56
CA ASN A 513 -32.09 -12.96 -18.33
C ASN A 513 -32.84 -12.01 -17.37
N PHE A 514 -32.42 -10.75 -17.31
CA PHE A 514 -32.98 -9.70 -16.45
C PHE A 514 -34.38 -9.21 -16.86
N SER A 515 -35.23 -10.06 -17.44
CA SER A 515 -36.58 -9.71 -17.95
C SER A 515 -37.52 -9.06 -16.92
N ASN A 516 -37.18 -9.15 -15.63
CA ASN A 516 -37.96 -8.63 -14.51
C ASN A 516 -37.56 -7.18 -14.13
N LEU A 517 -36.59 -6.57 -14.83
CA LEU A 517 -36.08 -5.22 -14.59
C LEU A 517 -36.48 -4.24 -15.73
N PRO A 518 -37.77 -4.01 -16.02
CA PRO A 518 -38.21 -3.26 -17.21
C PRO A 518 -37.72 -1.81 -17.26
N ASN A 519 -37.35 -1.23 -16.12
CA ASN A 519 -36.86 0.14 -15.98
C ASN A 519 -35.33 0.28 -16.11
N LEU A 520 -34.59 -0.82 -16.33
CA LEU A 520 -33.13 -0.80 -16.32
C LEU A 520 -32.56 0.04 -17.48
N THR A 521 -31.85 1.12 -17.15
CA THR A 521 -31.14 2.00 -18.07
C THR A 521 -29.65 1.66 -18.18
N THR A 522 -29.05 1.11 -17.13
CA THR A 522 -27.59 0.87 -17.08
C THR A 522 -27.27 -0.48 -16.44
N LEU A 523 -26.52 -1.32 -17.15
CA LEU A 523 -26.08 -2.65 -16.70
C LEU A 523 -24.58 -2.84 -16.93
N HIS A 524 -23.78 -2.78 -15.85
CA HIS A 524 -22.33 -2.99 -15.88
C HIS A 524 -21.94 -4.26 -15.09
N LEU A 525 -21.44 -5.27 -15.80
CA LEU A 525 -20.96 -6.55 -15.26
C LEU A 525 -19.52 -6.88 -15.71
N HIS A 526 -18.76 -5.88 -16.15
CA HIS A 526 -17.43 -6.07 -16.75
C HIS A 526 -16.34 -6.44 -15.72
N GLU A 527 -15.21 -6.96 -16.18
CA GLU A 527 -14.08 -7.41 -15.34
C GLU A 527 -14.54 -8.36 -14.22
N ASN A 528 -15.05 -9.52 -14.63
CA ASN A 528 -15.57 -10.58 -13.76
C ASN A 528 -15.23 -11.97 -14.37
N GLN A 529 -15.79 -13.05 -13.83
CA GLN A 529 -15.57 -14.44 -14.26
C GLN A 529 -16.84 -15.05 -14.91
N LEU A 530 -17.72 -14.22 -15.48
CA LEU A 530 -19.01 -14.63 -16.04
C LEU A 530 -18.81 -15.41 -17.35
N SER A 531 -19.58 -16.47 -17.55
CA SER A 531 -19.38 -17.45 -18.63
C SER A 531 -20.68 -17.81 -19.36
N GLY A 532 -20.57 -18.59 -20.45
CA GLY A 532 -21.71 -18.99 -21.26
C GLY A 532 -22.24 -17.88 -22.18
N SER A 533 -23.42 -18.07 -22.75
CA SER A 533 -23.98 -17.18 -23.78
C SER A 533 -24.54 -15.88 -23.21
N VAL A 534 -24.34 -14.78 -23.93
CA VAL A 534 -25.02 -13.49 -23.68
C VAL A 534 -26.54 -13.67 -23.82
N PRO A 535 -27.35 -13.30 -22.82
CA PRO A 535 -28.82 -13.37 -22.91
C PRO A 535 -29.41 -12.38 -23.93
N ASN A 536 -30.60 -12.70 -24.45
CA ASN A 536 -31.35 -11.76 -25.27
C ASN A 536 -32.04 -10.69 -24.40
N PHE A 537 -31.44 -9.50 -24.33
CA PHE A 537 -31.95 -8.37 -23.55
C PHE A 537 -33.11 -7.58 -24.21
N SER A 538 -33.69 -8.03 -25.33
CA SER A 538 -34.74 -7.30 -26.07
C SER A 538 -36.00 -6.89 -25.26
N ASN A 539 -36.17 -7.42 -24.05
CA ASN A 539 -37.25 -7.04 -23.12
C ASN A 539 -36.87 -5.87 -22.18
N LEU A 540 -35.71 -5.22 -22.37
CA LEU A 540 -35.24 -4.06 -21.60
C LEU A 540 -35.29 -2.75 -22.42
N PRO A 541 -36.48 -2.24 -22.79
CA PRO A 541 -36.62 -1.15 -23.77
C PRO A 541 -35.97 0.16 -23.34
N ASN A 542 -35.74 0.36 -22.04
CA ASN A 542 -35.13 1.55 -21.45
C ASN A 542 -33.59 1.51 -21.41
N LEU A 543 -32.96 0.39 -21.77
CA LEU A 543 -31.52 0.18 -21.62
C LEU A 543 -30.71 1.13 -22.50
N ARG A 544 -29.92 2.00 -21.87
CA ARG A 544 -28.99 2.96 -22.48
C ARG A 544 -27.56 2.44 -22.51
N ALA A 545 -27.12 1.72 -21.47
CA ALA A 545 -25.75 1.22 -21.36
C ALA A 545 -25.71 -0.27 -20.98
N LEU A 546 -25.01 -1.08 -21.79
CA LEU A 546 -24.77 -2.50 -21.58
C LEU A 546 -23.27 -2.79 -21.68
N VAL A 547 -22.63 -3.11 -20.54
CA VAL A 547 -21.17 -3.22 -20.41
C VAL A 547 -20.80 -4.55 -19.74
N LEU A 548 -20.40 -5.52 -20.56
CA LEU A 548 -20.12 -6.92 -20.19
C LEU A 548 -18.65 -7.34 -20.47
N GLY A 549 -17.79 -6.39 -20.83
CA GLY A 549 -16.42 -6.68 -21.28
C GLY A 549 -15.52 -7.34 -20.23
N GLY A 550 -14.43 -7.98 -20.65
CA GLY A 550 -13.47 -8.59 -19.71
C GLY A 550 -14.05 -9.75 -18.90
N ASN A 551 -14.73 -10.68 -19.57
CA ASN A 551 -15.37 -11.86 -19.00
C ASN A 551 -15.01 -13.13 -19.82
N GLN A 552 -15.69 -14.25 -19.54
CA GLN A 552 -15.52 -15.55 -20.20
C GLN A 552 -16.76 -15.93 -21.05
N LEU A 553 -17.55 -14.94 -21.50
CA LEU A 553 -18.78 -15.16 -22.26
C LEU A 553 -18.48 -15.70 -23.66
N SER A 554 -19.29 -16.64 -24.15
CA SER A 554 -19.01 -17.43 -25.34
C SER A 554 -20.24 -17.67 -26.23
N GLY A 555 -20.02 -18.16 -27.44
CA GLY A 555 -21.08 -18.32 -28.45
C GLY A 555 -21.45 -17.01 -29.15
N SER A 556 -22.59 -16.98 -29.83
CA SER A 556 -23.04 -15.85 -30.65
C SER A 556 -23.65 -14.71 -29.85
N ILE A 557 -23.35 -13.48 -30.23
CA ILE A 557 -24.05 -12.28 -29.73
C ILE A 557 -25.51 -12.32 -30.22
N PRO A 558 -26.52 -12.17 -29.34
CA PRO A 558 -27.92 -12.04 -29.74
C PRO A 558 -28.17 -10.79 -30.58
N ASN A 559 -29.19 -10.80 -31.43
CA ASN A 559 -29.63 -9.57 -32.07
C ASN A 559 -30.41 -8.70 -31.09
N PHE A 560 -29.92 -7.49 -30.83
CA PHE A 560 -30.51 -6.51 -29.92
C PHE A 560 -31.47 -5.53 -30.61
N THR A 561 -32.00 -5.87 -31.79
CA THR A 561 -32.79 -5.00 -32.70
C THR A 561 -33.90 -4.13 -32.08
N ASN A 562 -34.39 -4.46 -30.87
CA ASN A 562 -35.47 -3.77 -30.18
C ASN A 562 -35.01 -3.03 -28.90
N LEU A 563 -33.76 -2.56 -28.83
CA LEU A 563 -33.27 -1.68 -27.75
C LEU A 563 -33.18 -0.21 -28.22
N PRO A 564 -34.31 0.52 -28.37
CA PRO A 564 -34.33 1.82 -29.04
C PRO A 564 -33.51 2.90 -28.31
N ASN A 565 -33.34 2.77 -27.00
CA ASN A 565 -32.62 3.74 -26.15
C ASN A 565 -31.12 3.46 -26.02
N LEU A 566 -30.59 2.38 -26.61
CA LEU A 566 -29.21 1.96 -26.38
C LEU A 566 -28.20 2.95 -26.97
N GLN A 567 -27.33 3.47 -26.12
CA GLN A 567 -26.26 4.43 -26.41
C GLN A 567 -24.87 3.79 -26.32
N VAL A 568 -24.66 2.88 -25.36
CA VAL A 568 -23.36 2.25 -25.10
C VAL A 568 -23.50 0.73 -25.08
N LEU A 569 -22.74 0.05 -25.95
CA LEU A 569 -22.68 -1.41 -26.05
C LEU A 569 -21.22 -1.89 -26.04
N LEU A 570 -20.77 -2.45 -24.92
CA LEU A 570 -19.38 -2.82 -24.68
C LEU A 570 -19.28 -4.30 -24.25
N ILE A 571 -18.96 -5.19 -25.19
CA ILE A 571 -18.83 -6.64 -24.96
C ILE A 571 -17.42 -7.13 -25.39
N PHE A 572 -16.40 -6.30 -25.15
CA PHE A 572 -15.01 -6.57 -25.52
C PHE A 572 -14.34 -7.62 -24.63
N ARG A 573 -13.18 -8.16 -25.03
CA ARG A 573 -12.34 -9.11 -24.25
C ARG A 573 -13.16 -10.26 -23.65
N ASN A 574 -13.75 -11.06 -24.53
CA ASN A 574 -14.57 -12.23 -24.23
C ASN A 574 -14.23 -13.38 -25.22
N GLN A 575 -15.02 -14.46 -25.22
CA GLN A 575 -14.84 -15.65 -26.09
C GLN A 575 -15.97 -15.78 -27.12
N LEU A 576 -16.58 -14.67 -27.53
CA LEU A 576 -17.77 -14.65 -28.39
C LEU A 576 -17.41 -14.92 -29.85
N SER A 577 -18.24 -15.66 -30.56
CA SER A 577 -17.94 -16.21 -31.89
C SER A 577 -19.14 -16.15 -32.85
N GLY A 578 -18.89 -16.44 -34.13
CA GLY A 578 -19.88 -16.27 -35.20
C GLY A 578 -19.97 -14.82 -35.70
N SER A 579 -20.99 -14.53 -36.50
CA SER A 579 -21.15 -13.22 -37.16
C SER A 579 -21.58 -12.10 -36.22
N VAL A 580 -21.06 -10.90 -36.44
CA VAL A 580 -21.60 -9.66 -35.85
C VAL A 580 -23.08 -9.51 -36.26
N PRO A 581 -24.03 -9.36 -35.32
CA PRO A 581 -25.44 -9.16 -35.65
C PRO A 581 -25.69 -7.84 -36.39
N ASN A 582 -26.74 -7.79 -37.23
CA ASN A 582 -27.13 -6.52 -37.83
C ASN A 582 -27.84 -5.62 -36.79
N PHE A 583 -27.11 -4.63 -36.30
CA PHE A 583 -27.57 -3.64 -35.33
C PHE A 583 -28.20 -2.38 -35.96
N SER A 584 -28.48 -2.34 -37.28
CA SER A 584 -28.86 -1.12 -38.04
C SER A 584 -30.06 -0.29 -37.55
N ASN A 585 -30.79 -0.79 -36.55
CA ASN A 585 -32.00 -0.17 -35.99
C ASN A 585 -31.81 0.30 -34.53
N LEU A 586 -30.59 0.57 -34.07
CA LEU A 586 -30.30 1.21 -32.77
C LEU A 586 -30.02 2.72 -32.95
N PRO A 587 -31.05 3.59 -33.02
CA PRO A 587 -30.90 4.98 -33.48
C PRO A 587 -30.06 5.86 -32.52
N ASN A 588 -30.01 5.49 -31.24
CA ASN A 588 -29.31 6.25 -30.21
C ASN A 588 -27.86 5.78 -29.96
N LEU A 589 -27.36 4.79 -30.69
CA LEU A 589 -26.07 4.16 -30.42
C LEU A 589 -24.90 5.13 -30.66
N GLN A 590 -24.10 5.38 -29.62
CA GLN A 590 -22.95 6.28 -29.59
C GLN A 590 -21.62 5.52 -29.48
N ILE A 591 -21.58 4.41 -28.74
CA ILE A 591 -20.38 3.62 -28.49
C ILE A 591 -20.69 2.14 -28.71
N LEU A 592 -19.96 1.51 -29.64
CA LEU A 592 -19.96 0.07 -29.88
C LEU A 592 -18.54 -0.47 -29.74
N SER A 593 -18.31 -1.42 -28.83
CA SER A 593 -17.08 -2.21 -28.78
C SER A 593 -17.36 -3.70 -28.64
N LEU A 594 -16.86 -4.45 -29.62
CA LEU A 594 -16.86 -5.91 -29.64
C LEU A 594 -15.41 -6.46 -29.72
N SER A 595 -14.42 -5.60 -29.50
CA SER A 595 -12.99 -5.88 -29.64
C SER A 595 -12.51 -7.09 -28.81
N LEU A 596 -11.42 -7.75 -29.22
CA LEU A 596 -10.84 -8.88 -28.48
C LEU A 596 -11.85 -10.03 -28.27
N ASN A 597 -12.40 -10.55 -29.37
CA ASN A 597 -13.31 -11.70 -29.40
C ASN A 597 -12.93 -12.64 -30.58
N GLN A 598 -13.78 -13.62 -30.89
CA GLN A 598 -13.62 -14.61 -31.96
C GLN A 598 -14.69 -14.43 -33.07
N LEU A 599 -15.23 -13.22 -33.24
CA LEU A 599 -16.31 -12.92 -34.19
C LEU A 599 -15.77 -12.97 -35.62
N SER A 600 -16.52 -13.58 -36.54
CA SER A 600 -16.05 -13.91 -37.89
C SER A 600 -17.05 -13.58 -39.00
N GLY A 601 -16.59 -13.61 -40.25
CA GLY A 601 -17.38 -13.18 -41.40
C GLY A 601 -17.37 -11.66 -41.62
N SER A 602 -18.29 -11.15 -42.43
CA SER A 602 -18.33 -9.74 -42.82
C SER A 602 -19.01 -8.84 -41.80
N ILE A 603 -18.55 -7.59 -41.72
CA ILE A 603 -19.19 -6.53 -40.93
C ILE A 603 -20.54 -6.16 -41.58
N PRO A 604 -21.67 -6.19 -40.85
CA PRO A 604 -22.98 -5.79 -41.38
C PRO A 604 -23.02 -4.31 -41.78
N ASN A 605 -23.88 -3.94 -42.72
CA ASN A 605 -24.03 -2.55 -43.12
C ASN A 605 -24.64 -1.69 -42.01
N PHE A 606 -23.85 -0.76 -41.48
CA PHE A 606 -24.21 0.13 -40.38
C PHE A 606 -24.71 1.52 -40.84
N SER A 607 -25.14 1.67 -42.10
CA SER A 607 -25.48 2.94 -42.77
C SER A 607 -26.67 3.74 -42.23
N ASN A 608 -27.02 3.59 -40.95
CA ASN A 608 -28.17 4.27 -40.33
C ASN A 608 -27.96 4.60 -38.83
N PHE A 609 -26.72 4.75 -38.36
CA PHE A 609 -26.41 5.26 -37.02
C PHE A 609 -26.11 6.77 -37.04
N PRO A 610 -27.06 7.66 -36.70
CA PRO A 610 -26.82 9.10 -36.72
C PRO A 610 -25.90 9.58 -35.59
N ASN A 611 -25.78 8.83 -34.49
CA ASN A 611 -25.13 9.24 -33.24
C ASN A 611 -23.79 8.53 -32.94
N LEU A 612 -23.32 7.63 -33.81
CA LEU A 612 -22.17 6.76 -33.50
C LEU A 612 -20.84 7.54 -33.47
N ALA A 613 -20.24 7.58 -32.28
CA ALA A 613 -19.00 8.31 -31.99
C ALA A 613 -17.77 7.41 -31.77
N ARG A 614 -17.97 6.15 -31.33
CA ARG A 614 -16.87 5.17 -31.14
C ARG A 614 -17.28 3.79 -31.68
N LEU A 615 -16.51 3.23 -32.62
CA LEU A 615 -16.74 1.91 -33.23
C LEU A 615 -15.49 1.04 -33.17
N LEU A 616 -15.45 0.08 -32.24
CA LEU A 616 -14.27 -0.74 -31.95
C LEU A 616 -14.59 -2.23 -32.24
N LEU A 617 -14.02 -2.75 -33.33
CA LEU A 617 -14.17 -4.14 -33.79
C LEU A 617 -12.81 -4.86 -33.91
N ASP A 618 -11.76 -4.28 -33.37
CA ASP A 618 -10.39 -4.79 -33.46
C ASP A 618 -10.21 -6.18 -32.82
N SER A 619 -9.09 -6.83 -33.12
CA SER A 619 -8.68 -8.09 -32.47
C SER A 619 -9.73 -9.20 -32.54
N ASN A 620 -10.35 -9.35 -33.71
CA ASN A 620 -11.40 -10.34 -34.03
C ASN A 620 -11.04 -11.16 -35.30
N GLN A 621 -11.97 -11.98 -35.80
CA GLN A 621 -11.79 -12.81 -37.00
C GLN A 621 -12.58 -12.32 -38.24
N LEU A 622 -12.90 -11.03 -38.31
CA LEU A 622 -13.78 -10.44 -39.35
C LEU A 622 -13.05 -10.28 -40.69
N SER A 623 -13.75 -10.42 -41.82
CA SER A 623 -13.14 -10.41 -43.16
C SER A 623 -14.04 -9.78 -44.24
N GLY A 624 -13.43 -9.40 -45.37
CA GLY A 624 -14.13 -8.73 -46.48
C GLY A 624 -14.19 -7.20 -46.32
N SER A 625 -15.07 -6.53 -47.07
CA SER A 625 -15.13 -5.08 -47.04
C SER A 625 -15.68 -4.54 -45.72
N VAL A 626 -15.02 -3.50 -45.19
CA VAL A 626 -15.66 -2.53 -44.31
C VAL A 626 -16.84 -1.91 -45.09
N PRO A 627 -18.05 -1.79 -44.51
CA PRO A 627 -19.20 -1.17 -45.18
C PRO A 627 -18.94 0.30 -45.47
N ASN A 628 -19.54 0.85 -46.54
CA ASN A 628 -19.32 2.24 -46.91
C ASN A 628 -19.75 3.23 -45.80
N PHE A 629 -18.82 4.05 -45.31
CA PHE A 629 -19.09 5.10 -44.33
C PHE A 629 -19.07 6.54 -44.93
N THR A 630 -18.85 6.71 -46.23
CA THR A 630 -18.74 8.05 -46.85
C THR A 630 -20.07 8.79 -46.97
N SER A 631 -21.21 8.10 -46.89
CA SER A 631 -22.55 8.70 -46.86
C SER A 631 -23.01 9.17 -45.47
N PHE A 632 -22.14 9.08 -44.45
CA PHE A 632 -22.46 9.47 -43.07
C PHE A 632 -22.15 10.95 -42.84
N ASN A 633 -22.80 11.55 -41.85
CA ASN A 633 -22.30 12.78 -41.25
C ASN A 633 -21.08 12.47 -40.37
N LEU A 634 -19.91 12.31 -41.01
CA LEU A 634 -18.64 11.86 -40.40
C LEU A 634 -18.12 12.76 -39.26
N ALA A 635 -18.72 13.94 -39.05
CA ALA A 635 -18.42 14.83 -37.93
C ALA A 635 -18.58 14.15 -36.55
N ASN A 636 -19.48 13.17 -36.41
CA ASN A 636 -19.76 12.51 -35.14
C ASN A 636 -18.77 11.38 -34.79
N LEU A 637 -18.17 10.71 -35.77
CA LEU A 637 -17.35 9.50 -35.54
C LEU A 637 -15.93 9.88 -35.08
N LEU A 638 -15.74 9.99 -33.77
CA LEU A 638 -14.47 10.36 -33.14
C LEU A 638 -13.39 9.28 -33.33
N TYR A 639 -13.72 8.01 -33.02
CA TYR A 639 -12.77 6.89 -33.02
C TYR A 639 -13.36 5.67 -33.73
N ALA A 640 -12.57 4.97 -34.54
CA ALA A 640 -12.99 3.72 -35.16
C ALA A 640 -11.80 2.77 -35.32
N HIS A 641 -11.79 1.61 -34.64
CA HIS A 641 -10.70 0.63 -34.68
C HIS A 641 -11.16 -0.68 -35.33
N PHE A 642 -10.37 -1.19 -36.28
CA PHE A 642 -10.60 -2.44 -36.99
C PHE A 642 -9.34 -3.33 -37.08
N TYR A 643 -8.18 -2.86 -36.58
CA TYR A 643 -6.92 -3.60 -36.60
C TYR A 643 -7.01 -5.01 -35.99
N ARG A 644 -6.07 -5.90 -36.34
CA ARG A 644 -6.07 -7.33 -35.96
C ARG A 644 -7.40 -8.02 -36.33
N ASN A 645 -7.75 -8.00 -37.62
CA ASN A 645 -8.85 -8.78 -38.20
C ASN A 645 -8.39 -9.67 -39.38
N CYS A 646 -9.25 -10.47 -39.99
CA CYS A 646 -8.89 -11.46 -41.02
C CYS A 646 -8.84 -10.92 -42.46
N GLY A 647 -8.18 -9.77 -42.64
CA GLY A 647 -8.05 -9.12 -43.95
C GLY A 647 -9.34 -8.38 -44.31
N LEU A 648 -9.57 -7.27 -43.61
CA LEU A 648 -10.58 -6.30 -44.00
C LEU A 648 -10.06 -5.45 -45.17
N THR A 649 -10.95 -5.07 -46.09
CA THR A 649 -10.67 -4.13 -47.19
C THR A 649 -11.52 -2.88 -47.05
N ALA A 650 -11.10 -1.76 -47.62
CA ALA A 650 -11.93 -0.56 -47.69
C ALA A 650 -12.96 -0.72 -48.83
N TYR A 651 -14.10 -0.06 -48.70
CA TYR A 651 -15.11 0.02 -49.75
C TYR A 651 -14.64 0.85 -50.95
N ASP A 652 -13.97 1.98 -50.69
CA ASP A 652 -13.36 2.85 -51.68
C ASP A 652 -12.12 3.58 -51.11
N ALA A 653 -11.38 4.27 -51.97
CA ALA A 653 -10.15 4.99 -51.60
C ALA A 653 -10.38 6.20 -50.68
N ALA A 654 -11.58 6.78 -50.65
CA ALA A 654 -11.90 7.90 -49.76
C ALA A 654 -12.19 7.39 -48.34
N GLN A 655 -12.92 6.27 -48.21
CA GLN A 655 -13.01 5.54 -46.94
C GLN A 655 -11.63 5.06 -46.48
N GLU A 656 -10.79 4.54 -47.37
CA GLU A 656 -9.43 4.10 -47.02
C GLU A 656 -8.61 5.24 -46.40
N ALA A 657 -8.68 6.45 -46.94
CA ALA A 657 -8.03 7.63 -46.36
C ALA A 657 -8.57 7.97 -44.95
N VAL A 658 -9.88 7.86 -44.73
CA VAL A 658 -10.50 8.09 -43.40
C VAL A 658 -10.11 7.00 -42.41
N LEU A 659 -10.08 5.72 -42.82
CA LEU A 659 -9.62 4.61 -41.98
C LEU A 659 -8.15 4.76 -41.62
N ASN A 660 -7.28 5.06 -42.59
CA ASN A 660 -5.85 5.34 -42.35
C ASN A 660 -5.61 6.52 -41.39
N GLN A 661 -6.55 7.48 -41.29
CA GLN A 661 -6.49 8.58 -40.33
C GLN A 661 -7.01 8.19 -38.93
N LYS A 662 -8.02 7.33 -38.84
CA LYS A 662 -8.76 7.01 -37.60
C LYS A 662 -8.24 5.78 -36.86
N ASP A 663 -7.67 4.83 -37.58
CA ASP A 663 -6.93 3.67 -37.09
C ASP A 663 -5.84 3.34 -38.12
N PRO A 664 -4.63 3.94 -38.02
CA PRO A 664 -3.54 3.66 -38.95
C PRO A 664 -3.13 2.19 -39.04
N GLU A 665 -3.48 1.37 -38.03
CA GLU A 665 -3.20 -0.07 -37.98
C GLU A 665 -4.34 -0.94 -38.54
N TRP A 666 -5.43 -0.38 -39.08
CA TRP A 666 -6.66 -1.12 -39.40
C TRP A 666 -6.48 -2.35 -40.31
N LYS A 667 -5.40 -2.39 -41.10
CA LYS A 667 -5.01 -3.50 -41.99
C LYS A 667 -4.23 -4.63 -41.31
N ASN A 668 -3.74 -4.44 -40.09
CA ASN A 668 -2.98 -5.44 -39.34
C ASN A 668 -3.83 -6.71 -39.16
N ARG A 669 -3.27 -7.88 -39.48
CA ARG A 669 -4.04 -9.14 -39.50
C ARG A 669 -4.09 -9.79 -38.12
N ASN A 670 -5.20 -10.42 -37.74
CA ASN A 670 -5.24 -11.25 -36.54
C ASN A 670 -4.38 -12.52 -36.77
N PRO A 671 -3.45 -12.87 -35.85
CA PRO A 671 -2.73 -14.15 -35.93
C PRO A 671 -3.63 -15.38 -35.90
N ASN A 672 -4.79 -15.31 -35.22
CA ASN A 672 -5.68 -16.45 -34.95
C ASN A 672 -6.71 -16.73 -36.06
N CYS A 673 -6.59 -16.10 -37.23
CA CYS A 673 -7.52 -16.30 -38.32
C CYS A 673 -7.45 -17.72 -38.91
N PRO A 674 -8.59 -18.44 -39.03
CA PRO A 674 -8.64 -19.61 -39.91
C PRO A 674 -8.31 -19.18 -41.34
N ALA A 675 -7.64 -20.06 -42.10
CA ALA A 675 -7.04 -19.63 -43.34
C ALA A 675 -6.97 -20.73 -44.42
N THR A 676 -7.47 -20.34 -45.59
CA THR A 676 -7.17 -20.92 -46.89
C THR A 676 -5.90 -20.27 -47.43
N PHE A 677 -5.13 -21.02 -48.21
CA PHE A 677 -3.78 -20.64 -48.57
C PHE A 677 -3.44 -20.95 -50.03
N ASN A 678 -2.75 -20.03 -50.68
CA ASN A 678 -2.29 -20.16 -52.06
C ASN A 678 -0.92 -20.84 -52.09
N VAL A 679 -0.78 -21.83 -52.98
CA VAL A 679 0.51 -22.32 -53.46
C VAL A 679 0.80 -21.59 -54.77
N THR A 680 1.75 -20.65 -54.72
CA THR A 680 2.27 -19.97 -55.91
C THR A 680 3.55 -20.68 -56.33
N VAL A 681 3.68 -21.06 -57.60
CA VAL A 681 4.87 -21.79 -58.08
C VAL A 681 5.72 -20.89 -58.96
N ASN A 682 6.93 -20.61 -58.49
CA ASN A 682 7.88 -19.67 -59.09
C ASN A 682 9.19 -20.36 -59.50
N LYS A 683 10.00 -19.64 -60.27
CA LYS A 683 11.39 -20.01 -60.60
C LYS A 683 12.32 -18.82 -60.41
N THR A 684 13.56 -19.08 -60.01
CA THR A 684 14.65 -18.09 -59.88
C THR A 684 15.86 -18.59 -60.66
N GLY A 685 16.30 -17.82 -61.66
CA GLY A 685 17.23 -18.32 -62.69
C GLY A 685 16.50 -19.11 -63.79
N ASN A 686 17.27 -19.67 -64.73
CA ASN A 686 16.72 -20.21 -65.97
C ASN A 686 16.33 -21.70 -65.84
N GLY A 687 15.09 -22.01 -66.23
CA GLY A 687 14.40 -23.29 -66.07
C GLY A 687 12.89 -23.13 -66.26
N GLN A 688 12.08 -24.16 -65.97
CA GLN A 688 10.61 -24.18 -66.07
C GLN A 688 9.99 -24.89 -64.85
N VAL A 689 8.72 -24.57 -64.52
CA VAL A 689 8.01 -25.08 -63.32
C VAL A 689 6.49 -25.19 -63.51
N SER A 690 5.81 -26.03 -62.72
CA SER A 690 4.34 -26.02 -62.59
C SER A 690 3.81 -26.62 -61.26
N GLY A 691 2.56 -26.30 -60.88
CA GLY A 691 1.83 -26.93 -59.75
C GLY A 691 1.05 -26.00 -58.78
N GLY A 692 0.72 -24.75 -59.15
CA GLY A 692 0.12 -23.77 -58.24
C GLY A 692 -1.42 -23.72 -58.22
N GLY A 693 -2.00 -23.19 -57.13
CA GLY A 693 -3.45 -23.07 -56.90
C GLY A 693 -3.81 -22.60 -55.48
N THR A 694 -5.11 -22.53 -55.15
CA THR A 694 -5.62 -22.23 -53.79
C THR A 694 -6.05 -23.52 -53.10
N TYR A 695 -5.59 -23.73 -51.87
CA TYR A 695 -5.80 -24.96 -51.09
C TYR A 695 -6.27 -24.66 -49.66
N ALA A 696 -7.02 -25.58 -49.08
CA ALA A 696 -7.31 -25.55 -47.64
C ALA A 696 -6.12 -26.10 -46.85
N THR A 697 -5.94 -25.62 -45.62
CA THR A 697 -5.02 -26.21 -44.63
C THR A 697 -5.26 -27.73 -44.54
N GLY A 698 -4.21 -28.54 -44.75
CA GLY A 698 -4.23 -30.01 -44.72
C GLY A 698 -4.36 -30.74 -46.06
N ALA A 699 -4.66 -30.07 -47.18
CA ALA A 699 -4.83 -30.73 -48.49
C ALA A 699 -3.49 -31.14 -49.16
N THR A 700 -3.46 -32.19 -49.98
CA THR A 700 -2.22 -32.64 -50.66
C THR A 700 -1.94 -31.86 -51.96
N VAL A 701 -0.68 -31.50 -52.22
CA VAL A 701 -0.19 -30.69 -53.34
C VAL A 701 1.02 -31.35 -54.01
N ASN A 702 1.18 -31.21 -55.34
CA ASN A 702 2.27 -31.82 -56.14
C ASN A 702 2.93 -30.80 -57.07
N LEU A 703 4.27 -30.88 -57.28
CA LEU A 703 5.09 -29.86 -57.97
C LEU A 703 6.10 -30.47 -58.98
N THR A 704 6.49 -29.70 -60.00
CA THR A 704 7.51 -30.10 -61.02
C THR A 704 8.44 -28.96 -61.45
N ALA A 705 9.71 -29.26 -61.74
CA ALA A 705 10.75 -28.29 -62.16
C ALA A 705 11.83 -28.90 -63.09
N THR A 706 12.36 -28.09 -64.02
CA THR A 706 13.38 -28.48 -65.03
C THR A 706 14.36 -27.32 -65.31
N PRO A 707 15.69 -27.50 -65.35
CA PRO A 707 16.66 -26.41 -65.60
C PRO A 707 16.90 -26.08 -67.09
N ASP A 708 17.28 -24.83 -67.38
CA ASP A 708 17.82 -24.40 -68.68
C ASP A 708 19.36 -24.39 -68.68
N ALA A 709 20.00 -24.28 -69.86
CA ALA A 709 21.45 -24.33 -70.01
C ALA A 709 22.21 -23.17 -69.32
N GLY A 710 23.39 -23.47 -68.78
CA GLY A 710 24.24 -22.52 -68.05
C GLY A 710 23.90 -22.34 -66.57
N TYR A 711 22.81 -22.96 -66.10
CA TYR A 711 22.34 -22.94 -64.71
C TYR A 711 22.11 -24.40 -64.24
N SER A 712 22.06 -24.62 -62.92
CA SER A 712 21.79 -25.94 -62.33
C SER A 712 20.65 -25.86 -61.31
N PHE A 713 19.75 -26.84 -61.29
CA PHE A 713 18.67 -26.89 -60.31
C PHE A 713 19.24 -27.18 -58.92
N SER A 714 19.18 -26.18 -58.03
CA SER A 714 19.70 -26.27 -56.65
C SER A 714 18.63 -26.69 -55.62
N GLY A 715 17.38 -26.84 -56.05
CA GLY A 715 16.28 -27.38 -55.25
C GLY A 715 15.04 -26.48 -55.18
N TRP A 716 14.03 -26.98 -54.49
CA TRP A 716 12.83 -26.21 -54.12
C TRP A 716 13.04 -25.47 -52.79
N SER A 717 12.56 -24.24 -52.72
CA SER A 717 12.50 -23.46 -51.49
C SER A 717 11.08 -22.92 -51.26
N PRO A 718 10.55 -22.94 -50.01
CA PRO A 718 11.12 -23.57 -48.82
C PRO A 718 11.10 -25.11 -48.91
N ALA A 719 11.90 -25.80 -48.09
CA ALA A 719 12.10 -27.26 -48.16
C ALA A 719 10.83 -28.12 -47.93
N VAL A 720 9.75 -27.53 -47.40
CA VAL A 720 8.42 -28.16 -47.31
C VAL A 720 7.74 -28.32 -48.68
N CYS A 721 8.12 -27.51 -49.68
CA CYS A 721 7.69 -27.63 -51.08
C CYS A 721 8.40 -28.78 -51.80
N ALA A 722 8.34 -29.99 -51.25
CA ALA A 722 8.80 -31.19 -51.95
C ALA A 722 7.91 -31.47 -53.18
N ASN A 723 8.33 -32.41 -54.04
CA ASN A 723 7.57 -32.79 -55.24
C ASN A 723 6.13 -33.27 -54.93
N SER A 724 5.87 -33.69 -53.68
CA SER A 724 4.53 -33.87 -53.09
C SER A 724 4.57 -33.50 -51.61
N PHE A 725 3.57 -32.77 -51.10
CA PHE A 725 3.47 -32.38 -49.68
C PHE A 725 2.02 -32.09 -49.25
N ALA A 726 1.76 -32.03 -47.94
CA ALA A 726 0.47 -31.65 -47.37
C ALA A 726 0.47 -30.16 -46.95
N MET A 727 -0.62 -29.45 -47.23
CA MET A 727 -0.71 -27.99 -47.15
C MET A 727 -0.61 -27.48 -45.71
N PRO A 728 0.47 -26.76 -45.33
CA PRO A 728 0.63 -26.16 -44.02
C PRO A 728 -0.23 -24.91 -43.82
N ASN A 729 -0.18 -24.36 -42.61
CA ASN A 729 -0.95 -23.19 -42.19
C ASN A 729 -0.36 -21.85 -42.68
N ASN A 730 0.09 -21.76 -43.94
CA ASN A 730 0.58 -20.52 -44.57
C ASN A 730 0.45 -20.56 -46.10
N ASN A 731 0.45 -19.40 -46.78
CA ASN A 731 0.69 -19.35 -48.24
C ASN A 731 2.11 -19.87 -48.53
N LEU A 732 2.28 -20.68 -49.58
CA LEU A 732 3.61 -21.15 -50.02
C LEU A 732 3.94 -20.65 -51.42
N THR A 733 4.95 -19.80 -51.50
CA THR A 733 5.59 -19.48 -52.79
C THR A 733 6.70 -20.49 -53.04
N CYS A 734 6.33 -21.67 -53.53
CA CYS A 734 7.25 -22.76 -53.85
C CYS A 734 8.11 -22.37 -55.07
N THR A 735 9.40 -22.13 -54.84
CA THR A 735 10.31 -21.55 -55.83
C THR A 735 11.42 -22.53 -56.20
N ALA A 736 11.51 -22.89 -57.49
CA ALA A 736 12.63 -23.68 -58.02
C ALA A 736 13.84 -22.77 -58.27
N SER A 737 14.99 -23.09 -57.68
CA SER A 737 16.19 -22.25 -57.79
C SER A 737 17.22 -22.80 -58.77
N PHE A 738 17.82 -21.88 -59.54
CA PHE A 738 18.85 -22.10 -60.56
C PHE A 738 19.88 -20.93 -60.49
N VAL A 739 21.21 -21.17 -60.41
CA VAL A 739 22.18 -20.15 -59.86
C VAL A 739 23.50 -19.85 -60.65
N PRO A 740 24.00 -18.57 -60.62
CA PRO A 740 25.35 -18.13 -61.07
C PRO A 740 26.26 -17.53 -59.93
N THR A 741 27.32 -16.73 -60.24
CA THR A 741 28.48 -16.36 -59.34
C THR A 741 28.64 -14.85 -58.92
N SER A 742 29.70 -14.44 -58.16
CA SER A 742 29.69 -13.44 -57.02
C SER A 742 30.35 -12.00 -57.13
N PHE A 743 30.35 -11.21 -56.02
CA PHE A 743 30.47 -9.72 -55.81
C PHE A 743 31.85 -9.09 -55.35
N SER A 744 32.06 -7.74 -55.47
CA SER A 744 33.19 -6.96 -54.83
C SER A 744 33.05 -5.40 -54.81
N CYS A 745 33.47 -4.71 -53.71
CA CYS A 745 33.50 -3.22 -53.61
C CYS A 745 34.37 -2.51 -54.68
N ASN A 746 35.43 -3.14 -55.20
CA ASN A 746 36.29 -2.52 -56.23
C ASN A 746 35.58 -2.36 -57.59
N ALA A 747 34.37 -2.90 -57.73
CA ALA A 747 33.51 -2.78 -58.91
C ALA A 747 32.27 -1.89 -58.67
N VAL A 748 32.29 -1.06 -57.61
CA VAL A 748 31.30 -0.01 -57.32
C VAL A 748 31.70 1.30 -58.00
N THR A 749 30.72 2.04 -58.55
CA THR A 749 30.96 3.27 -59.33
C THR A 749 30.14 4.49 -58.90
N GLU A 750 29.21 4.37 -57.94
CA GLU A 750 28.26 5.43 -57.58
C GLU A 750 28.62 6.24 -56.32
N ILE A 751 29.58 5.75 -55.53
CA ILE A 751 30.21 6.45 -54.40
C ILE A 751 31.73 6.19 -54.41
N PRO A 752 32.54 7.03 -53.75
CA PRO A 752 33.97 6.76 -53.56
C PRO A 752 34.23 5.39 -52.92
N VAL A 753 35.30 4.71 -53.34
CA VAL A 753 35.68 3.39 -52.80
C VAL A 753 35.91 3.44 -51.28
N ALA A 754 36.40 4.58 -50.75
CA ALA A 754 36.50 4.81 -49.31
C ALA A 754 35.12 4.78 -48.62
N GLU A 755 34.08 5.37 -49.20
CA GLU A 755 32.72 5.32 -48.65
C GLU A 755 32.13 3.89 -48.72
N CYS A 756 32.48 3.09 -49.74
CA CYS A 756 32.18 1.64 -49.78
C CYS A 756 32.86 0.89 -48.62
N GLN A 757 34.09 1.27 -48.27
CA GLN A 757 34.89 0.67 -47.19
C GLN A 757 34.37 1.08 -45.80
N GLU A 758 33.94 2.33 -45.60
CA GLU A 758 33.29 2.78 -44.35
C GLU A 758 31.96 2.05 -44.10
N LEU A 759 31.12 1.88 -45.14
CA LEU A 759 29.92 1.04 -45.04
C LEU A 759 30.28 -0.41 -44.70
N LEU A 760 31.28 -1.00 -45.36
CA LEU A 760 31.72 -2.36 -45.07
C LEU A 760 32.34 -2.50 -43.66
N SER A 761 32.96 -1.44 -43.14
CA SER A 761 33.45 -1.35 -41.75
C SER A 761 32.28 -1.42 -40.76
N LEU A 762 31.24 -0.59 -40.95
CA LEU A 762 30.00 -0.61 -40.15
C LEU A 762 29.30 -1.98 -40.23
N TYR A 763 29.21 -2.57 -41.42
CA TYR A 763 28.64 -3.89 -41.64
C TYR A 763 29.42 -4.96 -40.85
N ASN A 764 30.75 -4.97 -40.92
CA ASN A 764 31.56 -5.98 -40.24
C ASN A 764 31.60 -5.78 -38.71
N SER A 765 31.76 -4.54 -38.22
CA SER A 765 31.87 -4.24 -36.79
C SER A 765 30.58 -4.47 -36.01
N THR A 766 29.43 -4.48 -36.70
CA THR A 766 28.09 -4.64 -36.10
C THR A 766 27.35 -5.91 -36.53
N ASN A 767 28.10 -6.94 -36.99
CA ASN A 767 27.62 -8.28 -37.32
C ASN A 767 26.61 -8.37 -38.50
N GLY A 768 26.90 -7.62 -39.57
CA GLY A 768 26.18 -7.53 -40.83
C GLY A 768 25.58 -8.82 -41.42
N PRO A 769 26.32 -9.96 -41.45
CA PRO A 769 25.78 -11.22 -41.94
C PRO A 769 24.53 -11.71 -41.19
N ASN A 770 24.27 -11.19 -39.98
CA ASN A 770 23.15 -11.56 -39.11
C ASN A 770 22.14 -10.42 -38.87
N TRP A 771 22.24 -9.29 -39.59
CA TRP A 771 21.20 -8.26 -39.59
C TRP A 771 19.87 -8.80 -40.15
N THR A 772 18.74 -8.30 -39.62
CA THR A 772 17.38 -8.69 -40.02
C THR A 772 17.09 -8.36 -41.48
N ASN A 773 17.51 -7.17 -41.94
CA ASN A 773 17.49 -6.72 -43.32
C ASN A 773 18.89 -6.25 -43.74
N LYS A 774 19.50 -7.06 -44.59
CA LYS A 774 20.81 -6.84 -45.23
C LYS A 774 20.68 -6.77 -46.75
N THR A 775 19.56 -6.27 -47.26
CA THR A 775 19.30 -6.23 -48.71
C THR A 775 20.32 -5.34 -49.41
N GLY A 776 20.97 -5.87 -50.45
CA GLY A 776 22.08 -5.24 -51.18
C GLY A 776 23.45 -5.33 -50.48
N TRP A 777 23.49 -5.12 -49.16
CA TRP A 777 24.70 -5.13 -48.34
C TRP A 777 25.61 -6.34 -48.59
N ASN A 778 26.84 -6.08 -49.05
CA ASN A 778 27.83 -7.10 -49.38
C ASN A 778 27.34 -8.16 -50.42
N GLN A 779 26.38 -7.79 -51.28
CA GLN A 779 25.75 -8.65 -52.29
C GLN A 779 25.70 -8.00 -53.67
N THR A 780 25.50 -6.66 -53.76
CA THR A 780 25.42 -5.93 -55.03
C THR A 780 26.42 -4.78 -55.09
N ASN A 781 26.96 -4.49 -56.28
CA ASN A 781 27.87 -3.37 -56.54
C ASN A 781 27.16 -1.99 -56.51
N THR A 782 26.08 -1.85 -55.73
CA THR A 782 25.21 -0.67 -55.68
C THR A 782 24.87 -0.22 -54.24
N PRO A 783 25.85 0.29 -53.46
CA PRO A 783 25.65 0.76 -52.09
C PRO A 783 24.49 1.75 -51.87
N CYS A 784 24.19 2.63 -52.82
CA CYS A 784 23.11 3.60 -52.73
C CYS A 784 21.71 2.97 -52.89
N SER A 785 21.64 1.69 -53.29
CA SER A 785 20.43 0.87 -53.26
C SER A 785 20.41 -0.13 -52.10
N TRP A 786 21.41 -0.11 -51.20
CA TRP A 786 21.43 -0.97 -50.02
C TRP A 786 20.41 -0.48 -48.98
N PHE A 787 19.79 -1.41 -48.24
CA PHE A 787 18.78 -1.08 -47.25
C PHE A 787 19.30 -0.06 -46.22
N GLY A 788 18.58 1.06 -46.07
CA GLY A 788 18.92 2.12 -45.11
C GLY A 788 19.99 3.12 -45.58
N VAL A 789 20.64 2.90 -46.72
CA VAL A 789 21.60 3.87 -47.28
C VAL A 789 20.85 4.85 -48.19
N SER A 790 21.24 6.13 -48.18
CA SER A 790 20.81 7.07 -49.21
C SER A 790 21.93 8.03 -49.60
N CYS A 791 22.17 8.12 -50.90
CA CYS A 791 23.21 8.95 -51.51
C CYS A 791 22.60 10.14 -52.25
N ASN A 792 23.36 11.24 -52.32
CA ASN A 792 23.01 12.40 -53.13
C ASN A 792 24.32 13.14 -53.52
N GLY A 793 24.42 13.55 -54.79
CA GLY A 793 25.65 14.14 -55.34
C GLY A 793 26.85 13.18 -55.43
N GLY A 794 26.63 11.86 -55.47
CA GLY A 794 27.71 10.85 -55.49
C GLY A 794 28.34 10.54 -54.12
N HIS A 795 27.71 10.98 -53.03
CA HIS A 795 28.16 10.74 -51.66
C HIS A 795 27.03 10.25 -50.77
N ILE A 796 27.34 9.48 -49.74
CA ILE A 796 26.39 9.06 -48.70
C ILE A 796 25.94 10.29 -47.89
N GLN A 797 24.63 10.48 -47.73
CA GLN A 797 24.04 11.57 -46.92
C GLN A 797 23.15 11.07 -45.77
N LYS A 798 22.58 9.85 -45.86
CA LYS A 798 21.84 9.23 -44.77
C LYS A 798 22.19 7.75 -44.62
N ILE A 799 22.34 7.32 -43.37
CA ILE A 799 22.36 5.91 -42.96
C ILE A 799 21.26 5.71 -41.91
N ASP A 800 20.33 4.82 -42.21
CA ASP A 800 19.14 4.56 -41.39
C ASP A 800 18.85 3.05 -41.32
N LEU A 801 19.41 2.44 -40.28
CA LEU A 801 19.26 1.01 -39.99
C LEU A 801 18.29 0.80 -38.82
N SER A 802 17.37 1.75 -38.63
CA SER A 802 16.45 1.79 -37.48
C SER A 802 15.08 1.15 -37.74
N ASN A 803 14.71 0.88 -39.00
CA ASN A 803 13.34 0.55 -39.38
C ASN A 803 13.22 -0.69 -40.27
N VAL A 804 13.38 -1.89 -39.70
CA VAL A 804 13.07 -3.16 -40.39
C VAL A 804 11.62 -3.62 -40.22
N GLY A 805 10.79 -2.79 -39.58
CA GLY A 805 9.37 -3.00 -39.37
C GLY A 805 8.85 -2.14 -38.21
N SER A 806 7.56 -1.80 -38.27
CA SER A 806 6.85 -1.22 -37.13
C SER A 806 6.54 -2.31 -36.09
N SER A 807 6.87 -2.06 -34.82
CA SER A 807 6.28 -2.82 -33.71
C SER A 807 5.02 -2.10 -33.21
N SER A 808 4.03 -2.84 -32.72
CA SER A 808 2.68 -2.32 -32.33
C SER A 808 2.67 -1.40 -31.10
N ASN A 809 3.83 -0.90 -30.68
CA ASN A 809 4.01 -0.08 -29.48
C ASN A 809 4.69 1.26 -29.82
N GLY A 810 4.77 1.64 -31.11
CA GLY A 810 5.40 2.89 -31.56
C GLY A 810 6.93 2.86 -31.65
N TYR A 811 7.58 1.91 -30.95
CA TYR A 811 9.02 1.68 -31.08
C TYR A 811 9.35 1.11 -32.47
N ILE A 812 10.19 1.83 -33.22
CA ILE A 812 10.75 1.37 -34.49
C ILE A 812 11.59 0.11 -34.23
N SER A 813 11.39 -1.00 -34.97
CA SER A 813 12.22 -2.19 -34.75
C SER A 813 13.55 -2.07 -35.49
N GLY A 814 14.65 -2.06 -34.73
CA GLY A 814 16.00 -1.93 -35.27
C GLY A 814 16.50 -3.20 -35.94
N ASN A 815 17.48 -3.05 -36.82
CA ASN A 815 17.97 -4.08 -37.73
C ASN A 815 18.79 -5.22 -37.07
N GLY A 816 18.85 -5.28 -35.73
CA GLY A 816 19.53 -6.34 -34.99
C GLY A 816 21.06 -6.23 -34.98
N LEU A 817 21.61 -5.03 -35.21
CA LEU A 817 23.04 -4.73 -35.16
C LEU A 817 23.63 -5.13 -33.80
N LYS A 818 24.77 -5.82 -33.80
CA LYS A 818 25.47 -6.31 -32.59
C LYS A 818 26.97 -6.03 -32.70
N GLY A 819 27.51 -5.21 -31.81
CA GLY A 819 28.94 -4.86 -31.78
C GLY A 819 29.16 -3.38 -31.51
N GLN A 820 30.34 -2.87 -31.86
CA GLN A 820 30.72 -1.48 -31.61
C GLN A 820 30.49 -0.59 -32.83
N ILE A 821 30.12 0.68 -32.60
CA ILE A 821 30.07 1.70 -33.64
C ILE A 821 31.51 2.11 -33.98
N PRO A 822 31.96 2.02 -35.25
CA PRO A 822 33.29 2.46 -35.64
C PRO A 822 33.35 4.00 -35.74
N ASP A 823 34.56 4.58 -35.71
CA ASP A 823 34.75 6.00 -36.02
C ASP A 823 34.62 6.21 -37.54
N LEU A 824 33.41 6.57 -37.98
CA LEU A 824 33.05 6.67 -39.39
C LEU A 824 33.61 7.94 -40.05
N ASN A 825 34.35 7.77 -41.14
CA ASN A 825 34.88 8.88 -41.94
C ASN A 825 33.97 9.24 -43.13
N LEU A 826 32.77 9.74 -42.82
CA LEU A 826 31.73 10.08 -43.82
C LEU A 826 31.41 11.59 -43.81
N PRO A 827 32.27 12.46 -44.38
CA PRO A 827 32.16 13.92 -44.25
C PRO A 827 30.96 14.55 -44.97
N SER A 828 30.17 13.77 -45.71
CA SER A 828 28.90 14.16 -46.32
C SER A 828 27.65 13.70 -45.56
N LEU A 829 27.79 12.91 -44.49
CA LEU A 829 26.67 12.36 -43.73
C LEU A 829 25.91 13.46 -42.98
N VAL A 830 24.58 13.48 -43.17
CA VAL A 830 23.63 14.43 -42.58
C VAL A 830 22.76 13.76 -41.51
N GLU A 831 22.46 12.47 -41.67
CA GLU A 831 21.64 11.70 -40.73
C GLU A 831 22.24 10.31 -40.44
N LEU A 832 22.33 9.95 -39.16
CA LEU A 832 22.70 8.62 -38.69
C LEU A 832 21.67 8.09 -37.68
N TRP A 833 20.92 7.05 -38.08
CA TRP A 833 19.89 6.41 -37.26
C TRP A 833 20.23 4.92 -37.04
N LEU A 834 20.55 4.57 -35.79
CA LEU A 834 20.91 3.21 -35.35
C LEU A 834 20.04 2.74 -34.17
N VAL A 835 18.83 3.29 -34.06
CA VAL A 835 17.86 3.11 -32.96
C VAL A 835 17.42 1.65 -32.77
N ASN A 836 17.15 1.27 -31.51
CA ASN A 836 16.57 -0.03 -31.10
C ASN A 836 17.39 -1.25 -31.58
N ASN A 837 18.70 -1.19 -31.38
CA ASN A 837 19.66 -2.24 -31.76
C ASN A 837 20.36 -2.81 -30.52
N GLN A 838 21.42 -3.60 -30.72
CA GLN A 838 22.24 -4.20 -29.66
C GLN A 838 23.70 -3.74 -29.82
N LEU A 839 23.88 -2.46 -30.16
CA LEU A 839 25.19 -1.80 -30.23
C LEU A 839 25.71 -1.54 -28.83
N SER A 840 27.02 -1.70 -28.62
CA SER A 840 27.66 -1.63 -27.32
C SER A 840 29.02 -0.93 -27.34
N GLY A 841 29.57 -0.63 -26.16
CA GLY A 841 30.79 0.16 -26.01
C GLY A 841 30.55 1.67 -26.04
N SER A 842 31.62 2.44 -26.08
CA SER A 842 31.58 3.91 -26.05
C SER A 842 31.15 4.52 -27.38
N ILE A 843 30.41 5.63 -27.32
CA ILE A 843 30.03 6.41 -28.50
C ILE A 843 31.29 7.12 -29.06
N PRO A 844 31.58 7.02 -30.37
CA PRO A 844 32.62 7.82 -31.01
C PRO A 844 32.34 9.33 -30.92
N ASN A 845 33.39 10.17 -30.97
CA ASN A 845 33.19 11.63 -30.95
C ASN A 845 32.57 12.21 -32.23
N PHE A 846 32.50 11.40 -33.30
CA PHE A 846 31.97 11.74 -34.63
C PHE A 846 32.54 13.02 -35.26
N SER A 847 33.73 13.48 -34.86
CA SER A 847 34.29 14.75 -35.36
C SER A 847 34.60 14.77 -36.87
N ASN A 848 34.56 13.59 -37.51
CA ASN A 848 34.69 13.39 -38.96
C ASN A 848 33.36 13.59 -39.73
N LEU A 849 32.25 13.88 -39.03
CA LEU A 849 30.89 14.03 -39.60
C LEU A 849 30.35 15.49 -39.50
N PRO A 850 31.05 16.52 -40.03
CA PRO A 850 30.73 17.93 -39.76
C PRO A 850 29.35 18.41 -40.30
N LYS A 851 28.71 17.65 -41.19
CA LYS A 851 27.37 17.96 -41.74
C LYS A 851 26.22 17.30 -40.94
N LEU A 852 26.51 16.58 -39.87
CA LEU A 852 25.50 15.80 -39.14
C LEU A 852 24.45 16.72 -38.49
N ILE A 853 23.18 16.51 -38.85
CA ILE A 853 22.00 17.20 -38.34
C ILE A 853 21.23 16.31 -37.36
N ARG A 854 21.23 14.99 -37.59
CA ARG A 854 20.52 14.00 -36.75
C ARG A 854 21.43 12.86 -36.32
N LEU A 855 21.50 12.61 -35.02
CA LEU A 855 22.18 11.46 -34.43
C LEU A 855 21.23 10.74 -33.47
N ALA A 856 20.74 9.57 -33.90
CA ALA A 856 19.76 8.79 -33.14
C ALA A 856 20.32 7.38 -32.82
N LEU A 857 20.77 7.22 -31.57
CA LEU A 857 21.35 5.99 -30.99
C LEU A 857 20.50 5.41 -29.82
N VAL A 858 19.33 6.00 -29.56
CA VAL A 858 18.40 5.60 -28.49
C VAL A 858 18.02 4.11 -28.56
N ALA A 859 17.81 3.49 -27.40
CA ALA A 859 17.55 2.06 -27.21
C ALA A 859 18.69 1.17 -27.76
N ASN A 860 19.82 1.15 -27.05
CA ASN A 860 20.99 0.31 -27.33
C ASN A 860 21.67 -0.14 -26.02
N GLN A 861 22.90 -0.66 -26.11
CA GLN A 861 23.73 -1.09 -24.97
C GLN A 861 25.02 -0.26 -24.88
N LEU A 862 24.99 0.99 -25.35
CA LEU A 862 26.14 1.90 -25.39
C LEU A 862 26.48 2.39 -23.98
N SER A 863 27.77 2.50 -23.67
CA SER A 863 28.28 2.60 -22.30
C SER A 863 29.43 3.60 -22.15
N GLY A 864 29.52 4.29 -21.01
CA GLY A 864 30.56 5.29 -20.74
C GLY A 864 30.09 6.73 -20.96
N SER A 865 31.02 7.68 -20.90
CA SER A 865 30.71 9.12 -20.99
C SER A 865 30.25 9.56 -22.38
N ILE A 866 29.29 10.48 -22.44
CA ILE A 866 28.90 11.15 -23.67
C ILE A 866 30.09 12.01 -24.18
N PRO A 867 30.52 11.88 -25.45
CA PRO A 867 31.56 12.74 -26.02
C PRO A 867 31.16 14.22 -26.10
N ASP A 868 32.15 15.11 -26.13
CA ASP A 868 31.90 16.51 -26.47
C ASP A 868 31.57 16.66 -27.97
N PHE A 869 30.28 16.89 -28.26
CA PHE A 869 29.76 17.16 -29.59
C PHE A 869 29.80 18.64 -29.99
N SER A 870 30.50 19.52 -29.26
CA SER A 870 30.66 20.95 -29.61
C SER A 870 31.13 21.21 -31.05
N LYS A 871 31.82 20.23 -31.66
CA LYS A 871 32.31 20.25 -33.05
C LYS A 871 31.25 19.91 -34.11
N LEU A 872 30.00 19.62 -33.72
CA LEU A 872 28.88 19.28 -34.60
C LEU A 872 27.79 20.39 -34.59
N PRO A 873 28.10 21.62 -35.03
CA PRO A 873 27.22 22.79 -34.86
C PRO A 873 25.91 22.71 -35.64
N ASN A 874 25.77 21.74 -36.55
CA ASN A 874 24.59 21.51 -37.39
C ASN A 874 23.52 20.63 -36.73
N LEU A 875 23.82 20.00 -35.57
CA LEU A 875 22.90 19.11 -34.86
C LEU A 875 21.59 19.83 -34.49
N LYS A 876 20.47 19.18 -34.84
CA LYS A 876 19.10 19.53 -34.45
C LYS A 876 18.49 18.49 -33.53
N GLU A 877 18.82 17.22 -33.73
CA GLU A 877 18.25 16.08 -32.99
C GLU A 877 19.39 15.18 -32.50
N LEU A 878 19.52 15.06 -31.19
CA LEU A 878 20.51 14.20 -30.51
C LEU A 878 19.77 13.29 -29.52
N TRP A 879 19.59 12.02 -29.88
CA TRP A 879 18.84 11.04 -29.10
C TRP A 879 19.72 9.87 -28.69
N LEU A 880 20.11 9.85 -27.42
CA LEU A 880 20.99 8.85 -26.79
C LEU A 880 20.29 8.08 -25.65
N GLY A 881 18.99 8.30 -25.45
CA GLY A 881 18.22 7.71 -24.36
C GLY A 881 18.19 6.17 -24.33
N SER A 882 17.71 5.57 -23.25
CA SER A 882 17.62 4.10 -23.09
C SER A 882 18.94 3.38 -23.42
N ASN A 883 20.00 3.70 -22.68
CA ASN A 883 21.36 3.16 -22.86
C ASN A 883 22.04 2.94 -21.49
N GLN A 884 23.37 2.74 -21.47
CA GLN A 884 24.20 2.54 -20.27
C GLN A 884 25.25 3.65 -20.12
N LEU A 885 24.96 4.85 -20.61
CA LEU A 885 25.87 6.00 -20.61
C LEU A 885 26.00 6.57 -19.19
N SER A 886 27.20 7.00 -18.81
CA SER A 886 27.58 7.25 -17.41
C SER A 886 28.47 8.49 -17.26
N GLY A 887 28.32 9.22 -16.16
CA GLY A 887 29.08 10.46 -15.89
C GLY A 887 28.29 11.72 -16.27
N SER A 888 28.95 12.88 -16.26
CA SER A 888 28.28 14.17 -16.46
C SER A 888 27.87 14.45 -17.90
N ILE A 889 26.82 15.25 -18.06
CA ILE A 889 26.36 15.74 -19.36
C ILE A 889 27.34 16.83 -19.85
N PRO A 890 27.92 16.72 -21.07
CA PRO A 890 28.75 17.76 -21.64
C PRO A 890 27.99 19.07 -21.86
N ASN A 891 28.67 20.22 -21.82
CA ASN A 891 28.02 21.51 -22.04
C ASN A 891 27.68 21.75 -23.54
N PHE A 892 26.45 21.42 -23.92
CA PHE A 892 25.93 21.65 -25.28
C PHE A 892 25.47 23.08 -25.59
N SER A 893 25.74 24.09 -24.73
CA SER A 893 25.25 25.48 -24.89
C SER A 893 25.54 26.14 -26.24
N ASN A 894 26.52 25.64 -26.99
CA ASN A 894 26.95 26.18 -28.29
C ASN A 894 26.25 25.51 -29.49
N LEU A 895 25.44 24.46 -29.28
CA LEU A 895 24.68 23.78 -30.34
C LEU A 895 23.39 24.55 -30.65
N LEU A 896 23.51 25.78 -31.14
CA LEU A 896 22.38 26.72 -31.32
C LEU A 896 21.25 26.21 -32.22
N ASN A 897 21.53 25.21 -33.07
CA ASN A 897 20.54 24.54 -33.92
C ASN A 897 19.70 23.48 -33.20
N LEU A 898 20.08 23.05 -31.99
CA LEU A 898 19.49 21.92 -31.28
C LEU A 898 18.00 22.17 -30.96
N GLN A 899 17.15 21.28 -31.43
CA GLN A 899 15.69 21.27 -31.27
C GLN A 899 15.24 20.18 -30.29
N SER A 900 15.87 19.01 -30.34
CA SER A 900 15.57 17.90 -29.44
C SER A 900 16.83 17.29 -28.85
N LEU A 901 16.83 17.17 -27.51
CA LEU A 901 17.85 16.47 -26.73
C LEU A 901 17.17 15.38 -25.90
N SER A 902 17.56 14.12 -26.13
CA SER A 902 17.12 12.94 -25.38
C SER A 902 18.35 12.24 -24.81
N LEU A 903 18.46 12.24 -23.49
CA LEU A 903 19.50 11.56 -22.69
C LEU A 903 18.87 10.70 -21.57
N ASP A 904 17.56 10.48 -21.66
CA ASP A 904 16.71 9.72 -20.76
C ASP A 904 17.17 8.26 -20.52
N ASP A 905 16.75 7.66 -19.41
CA ASP A 905 16.92 6.24 -19.08
C ASP A 905 18.37 5.74 -19.30
N ASN A 906 19.29 6.32 -18.52
CA ASN A 906 20.73 6.12 -18.57
C ASN A 906 21.34 6.15 -17.13
N GLN A 907 22.67 6.26 -17.01
CA GLN A 907 23.39 6.32 -15.73
C GLN A 907 24.15 7.66 -15.57
N LEU A 908 23.65 8.73 -16.17
CA LEU A 908 24.29 10.05 -16.16
C LEU A 908 24.17 10.70 -14.78
N SER A 909 25.22 11.40 -14.34
CA SER A 909 25.41 11.80 -12.93
C SER A 909 25.98 13.21 -12.79
N GLY A 910 25.61 13.90 -11.72
CA GLY A 910 26.03 15.30 -11.47
C GLY A 910 25.04 16.32 -12.06
N SER A 911 25.43 17.59 -12.10
CA SER A 911 24.52 18.69 -12.41
C SER A 911 24.16 18.82 -13.89
N ILE A 912 22.95 19.34 -14.13
CA ILE A 912 22.46 19.67 -15.47
C ILE A 912 23.18 20.95 -15.95
N PRO A 913 23.86 20.94 -17.12
CA PRO A 913 24.45 22.15 -17.68
C PRO A 913 23.41 23.22 -18.00
N ASN A 914 23.79 24.50 -17.93
CA ASN A 914 22.85 25.57 -18.26
C ASN A 914 22.59 25.67 -19.77
N PHE A 915 21.46 25.11 -20.21
CA PHE A 915 20.99 25.16 -21.59
C PHE A 915 20.21 26.43 -21.98
N SER A 916 20.12 27.47 -21.12
CA SER A 916 19.26 28.67 -21.32
C SER A 916 19.43 29.42 -22.66
N ASN A 917 20.54 29.17 -23.37
CA ASN A 917 20.93 29.88 -24.59
C ASN A 917 20.70 29.05 -25.86
N LEU A 918 19.90 27.97 -25.81
CA LEU A 918 19.54 27.15 -26.98
C LEU A 918 18.17 27.60 -27.57
N PRO A 919 18.13 28.58 -28.50
CA PRO A 919 16.88 29.24 -28.89
C PRO A 919 15.89 28.33 -29.61
N ASN A 920 16.37 27.23 -30.21
CA ASN A 920 15.56 26.29 -30.99
C ASN A 920 15.03 25.11 -30.18
N LEU A 921 15.45 24.92 -28.91
CA LEU A 921 15.15 23.72 -28.14
C LEU A 921 13.64 23.62 -27.84
N THR A 922 12.99 22.57 -28.35
CA THR A 922 11.58 22.24 -28.10
C THR A 922 11.41 21.14 -27.07
N TRP A 923 12.29 20.14 -27.07
CA TRP A 923 12.16 18.93 -26.26
C TRP A 923 13.46 18.63 -25.50
N LEU A 924 13.35 18.47 -24.17
CA LEU A 924 14.45 18.11 -23.29
C LEU A 924 14.04 16.94 -22.37
N TYR A 925 14.61 15.76 -22.64
CA TYR A 925 14.39 14.54 -21.85
C TYR A 925 15.68 14.15 -21.14
N LEU A 926 15.67 14.25 -19.80
CA LEU A 926 16.77 13.88 -18.90
C LEU A 926 16.30 12.91 -17.78
N ASN A 927 15.07 12.41 -17.85
CA ASN A 927 14.47 11.50 -16.86
C ASN A 927 15.23 10.17 -16.72
N GLY A 928 15.03 9.47 -15.61
CA GLY A 928 15.58 8.12 -15.41
C GLY A 928 17.11 8.09 -15.39
N ASN A 929 17.72 8.99 -14.64
CA ASN A 929 19.18 9.13 -14.52
C ASN A 929 19.58 9.35 -13.04
N GLN A 930 20.83 9.73 -12.79
CA GLN A 930 21.42 10.00 -11.47
C GLN A 930 21.86 11.48 -11.36
N LEU A 931 21.18 12.38 -12.08
CA LEU A 931 21.52 13.81 -12.13
C LEU A 931 21.17 14.49 -10.80
N SER A 932 22.06 15.34 -10.30
CA SER A 932 21.99 15.88 -8.94
C SER A 932 22.26 17.39 -8.86
N GLY A 933 21.94 18.01 -7.73
CA GLY A 933 21.99 19.47 -7.58
C GLY A 933 20.76 20.16 -8.19
N THR A 934 20.85 21.48 -8.36
CA THR A 934 19.70 22.33 -8.71
C THR A 934 19.33 22.29 -10.19
N ILE A 935 18.05 22.54 -10.48
CA ILE A 935 17.56 22.71 -11.86
C ILE A 935 18.01 24.10 -12.37
N PRO A 936 18.70 24.20 -13.52
CA PRO A 936 19.05 25.50 -14.10
C PRO A 936 17.82 26.33 -14.50
N ASN A 937 17.93 27.66 -14.45
CA ASN A 937 16.82 28.51 -14.87
C ASN A 937 16.64 28.51 -16.40
N PHE A 938 15.72 27.69 -16.88
CA PHE A 938 15.35 27.59 -18.29
C PHE A 938 14.37 28.67 -18.79
N SER A 939 13.99 29.68 -17.99
CA SER A 939 12.91 30.65 -18.29
C SER A 939 12.96 31.35 -19.65
N ASN A 940 14.12 31.36 -20.31
CA ASN A 940 14.38 32.10 -21.54
C ASN A 940 14.39 31.21 -22.81
N LEU A 941 13.93 29.96 -22.75
CA LEU A 941 13.82 29.07 -23.91
C LEU A 941 12.49 29.27 -24.67
N PRO A 942 12.46 30.05 -25.78
CA PRO A 942 11.21 30.53 -26.39
C PRO A 942 10.42 29.43 -27.13
N ASN A 943 11.01 28.25 -27.29
CA ASN A 943 10.44 27.13 -28.03
C ASN A 943 10.19 25.88 -27.17
N LEU A 944 10.55 25.88 -25.88
CA LEU A 944 10.46 24.67 -25.05
C LEU A 944 9.00 24.28 -24.80
N THR A 945 8.65 23.07 -25.21
CA THR A 945 7.30 22.49 -25.13
C THR A 945 7.24 21.35 -24.12
N TRP A 946 8.28 20.52 -24.05
CA TRP A 946 8.33 19.32 -23.20
C TRP A 946 9.63 19.29 -22.38
N LEU A 947 9.49 19.19 -21.06
CA LEU A 947 10.60 19.11 -20.09
C LEU A 947 10.37 17.93 -19.13
N TYR A 948 11.22 16.91 -19.24
CA TYR A 948 11.17 15.70 -18.41
C TYR A 948 12.47 15.56 -17.60
N LEU A 949 12.38 15.76 -16.29
CA LEU A 949 13.50 15.63 -15.33
C LEU A 949 13.24 14.58 -14.25
N ASN A 950 12.10 13.87 -14.32
CA ASN A 950 11.65 12.94 -13.30
C ASN A 950 12.53 11.70 -13.12
N GLY A 951 12.58 11.12 -11.92
CA GLY A 951 13.43 9.96 -11.64
C GLY A 951 14.92 10.33 -11.72
N ASN A 952 15.33 11.28 -10.87
CA ASN A 952 16.70 11.78 -10.73
C ASN A 952 16.98 12.10 -9.25
N GLN A 953 18.10 12.76 -8.97
CA GLN A 953 18.57 13.17 -7.64
C GLN A 953 18.61 14.71 -7.50
N LEU A 954 17.75 15.43 -8.24
CA LEU A 954 17.78 16.90 -8.30
C LEU A 954 17.23 17.51 -7.01
N SER A 955 17.92 18.52 -6.48
CA SER A 955 17.68 19.13 -5.17
C SER A 955 17.38 20.63 -5.27
N GLY A 956 16.97 21.22 -4.15
CA GLY A 956 16.64 22.66 -4.06
C GLY A 956 15.30 23.02 -4.70
N THR A 957 15.11 24.30 -5.00
CA THR A 957 13.83 24.86 -5.43
C THR A 957 13.60 24.76 -6.94
N ILE A 958 12.33 24.77 -7.34
CA ILE A 958 11.92 24.79 -8.75
C ILE A 958 12.10 26.22 -9.31
N PRO A 959 12.85 26.43 -10.41
CA PRO A 959 12.97 27.75 -11.04
C PRO A 959 11.64 28.24 -11.62
N ASN A 960 11.45 29.57 -11.67
CA ASN A 960 10.20 30.12 -12.19
C ASN A 960 10.07 30.01 -13.72
N PHE A 961 9.40 28.95 -14.17
CA PHE A 961 9.09 28.70 -15.57
C PHE A 961 7.84 29.44 -16.10
N SER A 962 7.23 30.38 -15.35
CA SER A 962 5.99 31.08 -15.74
C SER A 962 6.04 31.80 -17.09
N ASN A 963 7.24 32.12 -17.55
CA ASN A 963 7.48 32.89 -18.78
C ASN A 963 7.78 32.01 -20.00
N LEU A 964 7.74 30.66 -19.90
CA LEU A 964 7.94 29.76 -21.03
C LEU A 964 6.68 29.70 -21.92
N PRO A 965 6.69 30.29 -23.12
CA PRO A 965 5.45 30.60 -23.86
C PRO A 965 4.83 29.41 -24.60
N LYS A 966 5.50 28.25 -24.58
CA LYS A 966 5.04 27.02 -25.27
C LYS A 966 5.05 25.78 -24.38
N LEU A 967 5.42 25.89 -23.10
CA LEU A 967 5.55 24.74 -22.22
C LEU A 967 4.18 24.07 -22.05
N ALA A 968 4.09 22.82 -22.47
CA ALA A 968 2.87 22.01 -22.43
C ALA A 968 3.01 20.82 -21.46
N THR A 969 4.24 20.33 -21.23
CA THR A 969 4.50 19.19 -20.34
C THR A 969 5.70 19.44 -19.44
N LEU A 970 5.52 19.24 -18.13
CA LEU A 970 6.54 19.36 -17.09
C LEU A 970 6.48 18.17 -16.12
N TYR A 971 7.51 17.32 -16.11
CA TYR A 971 7.62 16.18 -15.19
C TYR A 971 8.84 16.35 -14.27
N LEU A 972 8.58 16.54 -12.97
CA LEU A 972 9.58 16.76 -11.91
C LEU A 972 9.47 15.75 -10.76
N ASN A 973 8.58 14.76 -10.87
CA ASN A 973 8.37 13.73 -9.85
C ASN A 973 9.61 12.85 -9.60
N ASP A 974 9.64 12.16 -8.47
CA ASP A 974 10.70 11.21 -8.09
C ASP A 974 12.10 11.87 -8.12
N ASN A 975 12.25 12.91 -7.30
CA ASN A 975 13.45 13.73 -7.12
C ASN A 975 13.59 14.16 -5.64
N TYR A 976 14.51 15.10 -5.35
CA TYR A 976 14.75 15.66 -4.02
C TYR A 976 14.40 17.16 -3.91
N LEU A 977 13.46 17.65 -4.72
CA LEU A 977 13.10 19.08 -4.79
C LEU A 977 12.33 19.56 -3.55
N SER A 978 12.48 20.82 -3.20
CA SER A 978 11.96 21.42 -1.96
C SER A 978 11.37 22.82 -2.17
N GLY A 979 10.62 23.31 -1.17
CA GLY A 979 10.07 24.65 -1.15
C GLY A 979 8.78 24.83 -1.97
N SER A 980 8.41 26.07 -2.22
CA SER A 980 7.17 26.40 -2.93
C SER A 980 7.32 26.25 -4.45
N ILE A 981 6.33 25.61 -5.08
CA ILE A 981 6.17 25.60 -6.54
C ILE A 981 5.94 27.07 -6.98
N PRO A 982 6.70 27.62 -7.95
CA PRO A 982 6.57 29.02 -8.36
C PRO A 982 5.17 29.43 -8.79
N ASN A 983 4.88 30.73 -8.74
CA ASN A 983 3.63 31.30 -9.23
C ASN A 983 3.54 31.25 -10.77
N PHE A 984 3.27 30.06 -11.29
CA PHE A 984 2.45 29.90 -12.47
C PHE A 984 1.06 30.43 -12.12
N THR A 985 0.61 31.51 -12.77
CA THR A 985 -0.76 31.96 -12.61
C THR A 985 -1.72 30.80 -12.89
N ALA A 986 -2.85 30.71 -12.20
CA ALA A 986 -3.79 29.59 -12.34
C ALA A 986 -4.23 29.34 -13.81
N PHE A 987 -4.18 30.37 -14.66
CA PHE A 987 -4.38 30.28 -16.10
C PHE A 987 -3.24 29.53 -16.82
N VAL A 988 -1.97 29.85 -16.55
CA VAL A 988 -0.81 29.13 -17.11
C VAL A 988 -0.73 27.68 -16.59
N LEU A 989 -1.01 27.50 -15.30
CA LEU A 989 -1.04 26.17 -14.67
C LEU A 989 -2.18 25.31 -15.22
N SER A 990 -3.31 25.90 -15.62
CA SER A 990 -4.39 25.18 -16.33
C SER A 990 -4.06 24.89 -17.80
N SER A 991 -3.31 25.75 -18.50
CA SER A 991 -2.88 25.50 -19.90
C SER A 991 -1.78 24.45 -20.06
N LEU A 992 -0.97 24.17 -19.04
CA LEU A 992 -0.05 23.02 -19.04
C LEU A 992 -0.83 21.71 -19.23
N ALA A 993 -0.66 21.01 -20.35
CA ALA A 993 -1.37 19.76 -20.62
C ALA A 993 -1.07 18.69 -19.55
N ASN A 994 0.19 18.59 -19.11
CA ASN A 994 0.61 17.69 -18.03
C ASN A 994 1.63 18.40 -17.11
N ALA A 995 1.44 18.28 -15.79
CA ALA A 995 2.36 18.80 -14.78
C ALA A 995 2.38 17.85 -13.57
N VAL A 996 3.54 17.26 -13.25
CA VAL A 996 3.65 16.15 -12.27
C VAL A 996 4.81 16.39 -11.29
N PHE A 997 4.51 16.34 -9.99
CA PHE A 997 5.40 16.81 -8.91
C PHE A 997 5.59 15.83 -7.72
N HIS A 998 4.85 14.71 -7.67
CA HIS A 998 4.86 13.79 -6.53
C HIS A 998 6.22 13.14 -6.27
N ASN A 999 6.43 12.61 -5.06
CA ASN A 999 7.72 12.06 -4.60
C ASN A 999 8.85 13.10 -4.73
N ASN A 1000 8.73 14.19 -3.96
CA ASN A 1000 9.78 15.18 -3.73
C ASN A 1000 9.93 15.48 -2.23
N CYS A 1001 10.86 16.33 -1.79
CA CYS A 1001 11.20 16.45 -0.36
C CYS A 1001 10.28 17.31 0.50
N GLY A 1002 9.37 18.07 -0.11
CA GLY A 1002 8.39 18.89 0.59
C GLY A 1002 7.96 20.06 -0.29
N LEU A 1003 7.36 19.76 -1.45
CA LEU A 1003 6.84 20.79 -2.35
C LEU A 1003 5.53 21.34 -1.80
N THR A 1004 5.46 22.65 -1.63
CA THR A 1004 4.23 23.38 -1.25
C THR A 1004 3.67 24.16 -2.44
N ALA A 1005 2.40 24.53 -2.40
CA ALA A 1005 1.83 25.45 -3.38
C ALA A 1005 2.20 26.89 -3.03
N TYR A 1006 2.24 27.77 -4.03
CA TYR A 1006 2.39 29.21 -3.85
C TYR A 1006 1.18 29.84 -3.14
N ASP A 1007 -0.03 29.39 -3.49
CA ASP A 1007 -1.28 29.78 -2.87
C ASP A 1007 -2.36 28.68 -3.00
N ALA A 1008 -3.49 28.85 -2.31
CA ALA A 1008 -4.58 27.88 -2.30
C ALA A 1008 -5.30 27.73 -3.66
N ILE A 1009 -5.16 28.67 -4.59
CA ILE A 1009 -5.71 28.57 -5.94
C ILE A 1009 -4.82 27.66 -6.79
N GLN A 1010 -3.49 27.84 -6.68
CA GLN A 1010 -2.52 26.92 -7.25
C GLN A 1010 -2.71 25.50 -6.68
N GLU A 1011 -2.87 25.35 -5.37
CA GLU A 1011 -3.13 24.05 -4.73
C GLU A 1011 -4.38 23.37 -5.29
N ALA A 1012 -5.49 24.10 -5.42
CA ALA A 1012 -6.72 23.57 -6.01
C ALA A 1012 -6.53 23.12 -7.47
N VAL A 1013 -5.75 23.85 -8.28
CA VAL A 1013 -5.43 23.45 -9.66
C VAL A 1013 -4.52 22.22 -9.68
N LEU A 1014 -3.50 22.14 -8.82
CA LEU A 1014 -2.62 20.97 -8.71
C LEU A 1014 -3.40 19.70 -8.30
N ASN A 1015 -4.24 19.81 -7.27
CA ASN A 1015 -5.14 18.73 -6.82
C ASN A 1015 -6.11 18.27 -7.92
N SER A 1016 -6.53 19.17 -8.83
CA SER A 1016 -7.38 18.80 -9.98
C SER A 1016 -6.64 18.03 -11.09
N LYS A 1017 -5.31 18.12 -11.15
CA LYS A 1017 -4.47 17.53 -12.20
C LYS A 1017 -3.73 16.27 -11.78
N THR A 1018 -3.23 16.21 -10.54
CA THR A 1018 -2.46 15.06 -10.03
C THR A 1018 -2.84 14.83 -8.57
N LEU A 1019 -3.43 13.66 -8.29
CA LEU A 1019 -3.70 13.22 -6.92
C LEU A 1019 -2.38 13.06 -6.18
N ASN A 1020 -2.31 13.55 -4.93
CA ASN A 1020 -1.12 13.46 -4.08
C ASN A 1020 0.16 14.06 -4.71
N TRP A 1021 0.04 15.16 -5.47
CA TRP A 1021 1.20 15.86 -6.06
C TRP A 1021 2.26 16.31 -5.03
N ASN A 1022 1.86 16.43 -3.76
CA ASN A 1022 2.69 16.79 -2.60
C ASN A 1022 3.21 15.56 -1.82
N GLN A 1023 3.03 14.34 -2.32
CA GLN A 1023 3.54 13.12 -1.69
C GLN A 1023 5.06 13.19 -1.51
N ARG A 1024 5.55 12.94 -0.28
CA ARG A 1024 6.97 13.06 0.05
C ARG A 1024 7.76 11.84 -0.42
N ASN A 1025 8.92 12.07 -1.05
CA ASN A 1025 9.90 11.01 -1.31
C ASN A 1025 10.51 10.53 0.03
N PRO A 1026 10.42 9.23 0.38
CA PRO A 1026 10.91 8.72 1.66
C PRO A 1026 12.44 8.69 1.78
N ASN A 1027 13.18 8.85 0.67
CA ASN A 1027 14.64 8.86 0.65
C ASN A 1027 15.24 10.27 0.78
N CYS A 1028 14.42 11.29 1.07
CA CYS A 1028 14.90 12.65 1.27
C CYS A 1028 15.74 12.79 2.55
N PRO A 1029 16.77 13.65 2.56
CA PRO A 1029 17.41 14.09 3.80
C PRO A 1029 16.39 14.69 4.77
N VAL A 1030 16.51 14.36 6.05
CA VAL A 1030 15.65 14.88 7.12
C VAL A 1030 16.54 15.30 8.29
N VAL A 1031 16.50 16.58 8.63
CA VAL A 1031 17.05 17.09 9.90
C VAL A 1031 15.86 17.42 10.82
N SER A 1032 15.61 16.55 11.79
CA SER A 1032 14.47 16.63 12.70
C SER A 1032 14.70 17.61 13.85
N LEU A 1033 14.41 18.89 13.63
CA LEU A 1033 14.38 19.88 14.71
C LEU A 1033 13.18 19.63 15.64
N THR A 1034 13.44 19.30 16.90
CA THR A 1034 12.42 19.11 17.94
C THR A 1034 12.59 20.10 19.09
N ALA A 1035 12.07 21.31 18.90
CA ALA A 1035 11.88 22.26 20.00
C ALA A 1035 10.77 21.76 20.93
N THR A 1036 11.12 21.39 22.17
CA THR A 1036 10.16 20.98 23.20
C THR A 1036 9.75 22.18 24.06
N PRO A 1037 8.53 22.74 23.90
CA PRO A 1037 8.06 23.77 24.81
C PRO A 1037 7.80 23.18 26.19
N ALA A 1038 8.44 23.73 27.24
CA ALA A 1038 8.03 23.48 28.61
C ALA A 1038 6.62 24.05 28.82
N THR A 1039 5.62 23.19 29.03
CA THR A 1039 4.20 23.56 29.00
C THR A 1039 3.73 24.29 30.27
N THR A 1040 4.19 25.52 30.46
CA THR A 1040 3.73 26.47 31.48
C THR A 1040 3.64 27.87 30.89
N ALA A 1041 2.60 28.62 31.24
CA ALA A 1041 2.43 30.00 30.77
C ALA A 1041 3.58 30.90 31.30
N ILE A 1042 4.28 31.52 30.36
CA ILE A 1042 5.41 32.42 30.63
C ILE A 1042 4.85 33.79 31.00
N CYS A 1043 5.18 34.32 32.19
CA CYS A 1043 4.97 35.73 32.54
C CYS A 1043 6.32 36.48 32.52
N ALA A 1044 6.31 37.80 32.36
CA ALA A 1044 7.54 38.61 32.39
C ALA A 1044 8.37 38.33 33.67
N GLY A 1045 9.67 38.06 33.48
CA GLY A 1045 10.60 37.58 34.50
C GLY A 1045 10.82 36.05 34.54
N SER A 1046 10.13 35.27 33.69
CA SER A 1046 10.29 33.81 33.62
C SER A 1046 11.36 33.39 32.62
N THR A 1047 12.09 32.32 32.93
CA THR A 1047 13.11 31.71 32.05
C THR A 1047 12.63 30.40 31.41
N PHE A 1048 13.06 30.12 30.18
CA PHE A 1048 12.79 28.85 29.48
C PHE A 1048 13.94 28.47 28.54
N ASP A 1049 14.04 27.18 28.22
CA ASP A 1049 15.08 26.63 27.36
C ASP A 1049 14.50 26.17 26.01
N VAL A 1050 15.23 26.43 24.93
CA VAL A 1050 14.98 25.91 23.58
C VAL A 1050 16.09 24.92 23.24
N THR A 1051 15.71 23.67 22.99
CA THR A 1051 16.64 22.58 22.63
C THR A 1051 16.61 22.32 21.13
N ILE A 1052 17.80 22.27 20.53
CA ILE A 1052 18.07 21.97 19.12
C ILE A 1052 18.76 20.60 19.06
N ARG A 1053 18.34 19.75 18.11
CA ARG A 1053 18.90 18.41 17.86
C ARG A 1053 19.14 18.22 16.38
N ALA A 1054 20.21 17.51 16.02
CA ALA A 1054 20.54 17.16 14.66
C ALA A 1054 20.59 15.64 14.47
N ASP A 1055 19.56 15.07 13.84
CA ASP A 1055 19.57 13.66 13.47
C ASP A 1055 20.33 13.45 12.15
N LYS A 1056 21.53 12.87 12.26
CA LYS A 1056 22.29 12.19 11.18
C LYS A 1056 22.62 13.01 9.91
N ILE A 1057 23.79 13.66 9.94
CA ILE A 1057 24.46 14.19 8.75
C ILE A 1057 25.19 13.04 8.04
N ASP A 1058 24.71 12.60 6.87
CA ASP A 1058 25.22 11.43 6.12
C ASP A 1058 26.23 11.78 5.00
N THR A 1059 26.44 13.07 4.72
CA THR A 1059 27.37 13.62 3.72
C THR A 1059 28.25 14.69 4.37
N GLN A 1060 29.51 14.86 3.92
CA GLN A 1060 30.32 16.00 4.36
C GLN A 1060 29.98 17.23 3.52
N PRO A 1061 29.47 18.32 4.11
CA PRO A 1061 29.50 19.64 3.48
C PRO A 1061 30.96 20.08 3.36
N ALA A 1062 31.37 20.58 2.19
CA ALA A 1062 32.74 21.07 1.99
C ALA A 1062 33.01 22.40 2.72
N ASP A 1063 31.94 23.16 2.98
CA ASP A 1063 31.89 24.37 3.79
C ASP A 1063 30.77 24.17 4.83
N GLY A 1064 30.99 24.58 6.08
CA GLY A 1064 30.10 24.29 7.21
C GLY A 1064 28.71 24.96 7.11
N VAL A 1065 27.69 24.34 7.71
CA VAL A 1065 26.31 24.86 7.69
C VAL A 1065 26.15 25.96 8.72
N GLU A 1066 25.96 27.21 8.27
CA GLU A 1066 25.51 28.32 9.13
C GLU A 1066 23.99 28.23 9.36
N MET A 1067 23.57 28.38 10.61
CA MET A 1067 22.15 28.46 10.99
C MET A 1067 21.92 29.71 11.83
N SER A 1068 20.80 30.41 11.59
CA SER A 1068 20.41 31.58 12.37
C SER A 1068 19.04 31.37 13.05
N LEU A 1069 18.95 31.72 14.33
CA LEU A 1069 17.71 31.75 15.10
C LEU A 1069 17.34 33.19 15.43
N LYS A 1070 16.13 33.62 15.04
CA LYS A 1070 15.61 34.97 15.31
C LYS A 1070 14.61 34.99 16.46
N PHE A 1071 14.67 36.05 17.26
CA PHE A 1071 13.76 36.37 18.36
C PHE A 1071 13.47 37.87 18.42
N ASP A 1072 12.40 38.29 19.09
CA ASP A 1072 12.12 39.71 19.34
C ASP A 1072 12.90 40.19 20.58
N PRO A 1073 13.94 41.04 20.44
CA PRO A 1073 14.76 41.50 21.57
C PRO A 1073 14.02 42.46 22.51
N SER A 1074 12.82 42.93 22.14
CA SER A 1074 11.95 43.70 23.04
C SER A 1074 11.13 42.82 23.98
N GLN A 1075 11.01 41.51 23.69
CA GLN A 1075 10.21 40.55 24.46
C GLN A 1075 11.05 39.44 25.11
N LEU A 1076 12.17 39.05 24.49
CA LEU A 1076 13.04 37.97 24.94
C LEU A 1076 14.50 38.44 25.06
N GLN A 1077 15.19 37.98 26.10
CA GLN A 1077 16.63 38.19 26.32
C GLN A 1077 17.34 36.84 26.40
N VAL A 1078 18.47 36.68 25.70
CA VAL A 1078 19.29 35.45 25.80
C VAL A 1078 20.10 35.46 27.10
N ASN A 1079 20.04 34.35 27.85
CA ASN A 1079 20.76 34.15 29.11
C ASN A 1079 22.07 33.36 28.91
N SER A 1080 22.00 32.27 28.15
CA SER A 1080 23.11 31.32 27.97
C SER A 1080 22.86 30.41 26.76
N VAL A 1081 23.93 30.07 26.04
CA VAL A 1081 23.97 28.98 25.05
C VAL A 1081 24.86 27.88 25.62
N THR A 1082 24.44 26.62 25.49
CA THR A 1082 25.19 25.45 25.95
C THR A 1082 25.15 24.35 24.88
N ASN A 1083 26.29 23.69 24.67
CA ASN A 1083 26.45 22.58 23.73
C ASN A 1083 26.79 21.29 24.49
N SER A 1084 26.16 20.19 24.10
CA SER A 1084 26.52 18.84 24.52
C SER A 1084 26.51 17.93 23.29
N GLY A 1085 27.70 17.77 22.69
CA GLY A 1085 27.91 17.04 21.45
C GLY A 1085 29.40 16.88 21.13
N VAL A 1086 29.71 16.27 19.99
CA VAL A 1086 31.06 16.12 19.42
C VAL A 1086 31.30 17.14 18.29
N LEU A 1087 30.24 17.70 17.71
CA LEU A 1087 30.30 18.86 16.83
C LEU A 1087 30.59 20.13 17.64
N ASP A 1088 31.70 20.81 17.32
CA ASP A 1088 31.97 22.16 17.80
C ASP A 1088 31.06 23.15 17.05
N PHE A 1089 30.06 23.67 17.78
CA PHE A 1089 29.28 24.81 17.34
C PHE A 1089 30.01 26.10 17.73
N GLU A 1090 30.88 26.59 16.86
CA GLU A 1090 31.39 27.97 17.01
C GLU A 1090 30.22 28.94 16.85
N LEU A 1091 30.07 29.79 17.87
CA LEU A 1091 29.15 30.93 17.88
C LEU A 1091 29.87 32.13 17.29
N ASP A 1092 29.25 32.85 16.35
CA ASP A 1092 29.85 34.09 15.89
C ASP A 1092 29.95 35.08 17.06
N SER A 1093 31.04 35.85 17.03
CA SER A 1093 31.55 36.71 18.09
C SER A 1093 30.65 37.88 18.50
N THR A 1094 29.48 38.03 17.86
CA THR A 1094 28.51 39.11 18.11
C THR A 1094 27.15 38.57 18.55
N HIS A 1095 27.05 38.15 19.81
CA HIS A 1095 25.76 38.01 20.50
C HIS A 1095 25.14 39.39 20.77
N ASP A 1096 24.42 39.94 19.79
CA ASP A 1096 23.78 41.24 19.93
C ASP A 1096 22.30 41.10 20.35
N ASN A 1097 22.06 41.18 21.67
CA ASN A 1097 20.72 41.26 22.26
C ASN A 1097 19.91 42.51 21.82
N THR A 1098 20.43 43.38 20.93
CA THR A 1098 19.68 44.49 20.32
C THR A 1098 19.19 44.20 18.89
N THR A 1099 19.76 43.20 18.19
CA THR A 1099 19.33 42.84 16.82
C THR A 1099 18.29 41.71 16.80
N GLY A 1100 18.34 40.79 17.77
CA GLY A 1100 17.44 39.64 17.85
C GLY A 1100 17.91 38.39 17.09
N ASP A 1101 19.19 38.32 16.70
CA ASP A 1101 19.74 37.22 15.90
C ASP A 1101 20.80 36.42 16.68
N ILE A 1102 20.77 35.08 16.55
CA ILE A 1102 21.85 34.17 16.99
C ILE A 1102 22.30 33.32 15.79
N SER A 1103 23.53 33.51 15.30
CA SER A 1103 24.15 32.62 14.29
C SER A 1103 25.11 31.61 14.93
N PHE A 1104 25.10 30.38 14.42
CA PHE A 1104 25.98 29.28 14.84
C PHE A 1104 26.34 28.37 13.66
N TYR A 1105 27.58 27.86 13.63
CA TYR A 1105 28.10 27.02 12.55
C TYR A 1105 28.17 25.55 12.98
N ALA A 1106 27.79 24.62 12.11
CA ALA A 1106 27.99 23.18 12.32
C ALA A 1106 29.28 22.70 11.62
N ILE A 1107 30.32 22.37 12.39
CA ILE A 1107 31.63 21.93 11.88
C ILE A 1107 31.80 20.41 12.09
N THR A 1108 31.94 19.65 11.00
CA THR A 1108 32.23 18.20 11.09
C THR A 1108 33.71 17.96 11.43
N SER A 1109 34.00 17.27 12.54
CA SER A 1109 35.39 16.90 12.89
C SER A 1109 36.03 15.95 11.85
N ASP A 1110 37.35 16.08 11.65
CA ASP A 1110 38.16 15.36 10.63
C ASP A 1110 38.29 13.82 10.81
N ASN A 1111 37.40 13.17 11.57
CA ASN A 1111 37.56 11.76 11.98
C ASN A 1111 36.41 10.85 11.45
N PRO A 1112 36.59 10.13 10.32
CA PRO A 1112 35.54 9.37 9.64
C PRO A 1112 35.04 8.09 10.35
N ALA A 1113 35.19 7.99 11.68
CA ALA A 1113 35.02 6.77 12.46
C ALA A 1113 33.91 6.81 13.53
N GLN A 1114 33.21 7.94 13.72
CA GLN A 1114 32.18 8.09 14.76
C GLN A 1114 30.79 8.41 14.19
N THR A 1115 30.08 7.41 13.68
CA THR A 1115 28.69 7.54 13.21
C THR A 1115 27.66 7.06 14.25
N ALA A 1116 27.72 7.61 15.47
CA ALA A 1116 26.74 7.34 16.55
C ALA A 1116 26.82 8.34 17.73
N SER A 1117 26.61 9.63 17.48
CA SER A 1117 26.30 10.62 18.54
C SER A 1117 25.00 11.35 18.22
N PHE A 1118 24.22 11.69 19.25
CA PHE A 1118 23.07 12.59 19.16
C PHE A 1118 23.48 13.91 19.81
N ASP A 1119 23.88 14.87 19.00
CA ASP A 1119 24.39 16.15 19.49
C ASP A 1119 23.25 17.13 19.75
N VAL A 1120 23.35 17.86 20.87
CA VAL A 1120 22.27 18.67 21.43
C VAL A 1120 22.79 20.05 21.86
N MET A 1121 22.22 21.10 21.30
CA MET A 1121 22.42 22.49 21.75
C MET A 1121 21.18 22.96 22.53
N THR A 1122 21.39 23.70 23.61
CA THR A 1122 20.32 24.29 24.43
C THR A 1122 20.57 25.79 24.64
N ILE A 1123 19.57 26.60 24.29
CA ILE A 1123 19.59 28.07 24.37
C ILE A 1123 18.55 28.53 25.41
N SER A 1124 18.98 29.23 26.44
CA SER A 1124 18.14 29.72 27.53
C SER A 1124 17.72 31.17 27.32
N PHE A 1125 16.43 31.47 27.46
CA PHE A 1125 15.84 32.81 27.31
C PHE A 1125 15.16 33.29 28.60
N THR A 1126 15.09 34.60 28.81
CA THR A 1126 14.19 35.28 29.77
C THR A 1126 13.13 36.09 29.01
N ALA A 1127 11.86 35.99 29.41
CA ALA A 1127 10.82 36.89 28.91
C ALA A 1127 10.84 38.23 29.68
N ILE A 1128 11.00 39.34 28.96
CA ILE A 1128 11.13 40.70 29.53
C ILE A 1128 9.93 41.62 29.25
N GLY A 1129 8.99 41.20 28.39
CA GLY A 1129 7.78 41.96 28.06
C GLY A 1129 6.47 41.20 28.26
N ASN A 1130 5.35 41.93 28.27
CA ASN A 1130 3.98 41.41 28.36
C ASN A 1130 3.25 41.49 26.99
N ALA A 1131 3.88 41.05 25.90
CA ALA A 1131 3.23 40.89 24.61
C ALA A 1131 2.29 39.67 24.57
N LYS A 1132 1.37 39.60 23.60
CA LYS A 1132 0.41 38.48 23.45
C LYS A 1132 0.95 37.29 22.65
N THR A 1133 1.94 37.52 21.80
CA THR A 1133 2.57 36.51 20.95
C THR A 1133 3.98 36.97 20.59
N THR A 1134 4.92 36.03 20.59
CA THR A 1134 6.24 36.20 19.98
C THR A 1134 6.51 34.98 19.11
N VAL A 1135 7.05 35.20 17.90
CA VAL A 1135 7.45 34.14 16.98
C VAL A 1135 8.96 33.92 17.13
N LEU A 1136 9.37 32.67 17.17
CA LEU A 1136 10.77 32.24 17.11
C LEU A 1136 11.00 31.62 15.73
N ASP A 1137 11.53 32.42 14.81
CA ASP A 1137 11.81 31.99 13.44
C ASP A 1137 13.25 31.49 13.32
N LEU A 1138 13.40 30.19 13.06
CA LEU A 1138 14.66 29.61 12.57
C LEU A 1138 14.77 29.88 11.07
N LEU A 1139 15.84 30.57 10.67
CA LEU A 1139 16.12 30.92 9.28
C LEU A 1139 17.42 30.27 8.83
N ASP A 1140 17.30 29.40 7.82
CA ASP A 1140 18.41 28.98 6.97
C ASP A 1140 18.88 30.20 6.15
N ASN A 1141 19.86 30.91 6.69
CA ASN A 1141 20.60 31.97 6.00
C ASN A 1141 21.57 31.32 5.00
N SER A 1142 21.00 30.77 3.93
CA SER A 1142 21.65 30.04 2.82
C SER A 1142 22.58 30.92 1.96
N LYS A 1143 23.60 31.49 2.61
CA LYS A 1143 24.51 32.52 2.10
C LYS A 1143 25.93 32.04 1.78
N LEU A 1144 26.13 30.75 1.58
CA LEU A 1144 27.29 30.24 0.84
C LEU A 1144 26.84 29.55 -0.46
N THR A 1145 26.98 30.29 -1.55
CA THR A 1145 26.80 29.75 -2.91
C THR A 1145 27.96 28.82 -3.23
N ASN A 1146 27.72 27.48 -3.25
CA ASN A 1146 28.34 26.47 -4.14
C ASN A 1146 28.25 24.98 -3.66
N ALA A 1147 27.32 24.63 -2.76
CA ALA A 1147 27.01 23.21 -2.46
C ALA A 1147 25.52 22.89 -2.69
N GLY A 1148 25.22 21.66 -3.11
CA GLY A 1148 23.90 21.24 -3.61
C GLY A 1148 22.92 20.72 -2.55
N GLU A 1149 23.10 21.06 -1.28
CA GLU A 1149 22.30 20.57 -0.15
C GLU A 1149 21.50 21.72 0.46
N THR A 1150 20.22 21.47 0.78
CA THR A 1150 19.33 22.46 1.42
C THR A 1150 18.65 21.77 2.59
N VAL A 1151 18.93 22.24 3.81
CA VAL A 1151 18.47 21.59 5.04
C VAL A 1151 17.04 22.04 5.34
N LEU A 1152 16.05 21.19 5.02
CA LEU A 1152 14.65 21.47 5.34
C LEU A 1152 14.37 21.32 6.84
N ALA A 1153 14.69 22.37 7.59
CA ALA A 1153 14.18 22.64 8.93
C ALA A 1153 12.65 22.84 8.88
N SER A 1154 11.87 21.82 9.24
CA SER A 1154 10.42 21.97 9.41
C SER A 1154 10.11 22.59 10.78
N VAL A 1155 9.91 23.91 10.84
CA VAL A 1155 9.26 24.53 12.00
C VAL A 1155 7.81 24.06 12.03
N VAL A 1156 7.50 23.12 12.93
CA VAL A 1156 6.12 22.78 13.28
C VAL A 1156 5.57 23.92 14.13
N ASP A 1157 4.35 24.39 13.82
CA ASP A 1157 3.70 25.56 14.42
C ASP A 1157 3.87 25.65 15.95
N ASN A 1158 4.81 26.48 16.39
CA ASN A 1158 5.17 26.70 17.80
C ASN A 1158 5.02 28.19 18.14
N THR A 1159 3.85 28.78 17.85
CA THR A 1159 3.53 30.15 18.25
C THR A 1159 3.36 30.23 19.78
N LEU A 1160 4.32 30.84 20.47
CA LEU A 1160 4.22 31.05 21.93
C LEU A 1160 3.19 32.15 22.23
N THR A 1161 1.95 31.73 22.55
CA THR A 1161 0.87 32.61 22.98
C THR A 1161 0.92 32.86 24.49
N PHE A 1162 1.02 34.13 24.89
CA PHE A 1162 1.09 34.52 26.30
C PHE A 1162 -0.32 34.76 26.88
N SER A 1163 -0.72 33.95 27.87
CA SER A 1163 -1.98 34.15 28.60
C SER A 1163 -1.87 35.27 29.63
N GLN A 1164 -2.93 36.08 29.80
CA GLN A 1164 -2.89 37.30 30.62
C GLN A 1164 -2.53 37.05 32.10
N CYS A 1165 -1.38 37.56 32.54
CA CYS A 1165 -0.96 37.59 33.93
C CYS A 1165 -1.81 38.60 34.75
N LEU A 1166 -2.96 38.16 35.26
CA LEU A 1166 -3.91 39.00 36.01
C LEU A 1166 -3.44 39.30 37.44
N GLY A 1167 -2.72 40.41 37.61
CA GLY A 1167 -2.45 40.99 38.92
C GLY A 1167 -3.62 41.85 39.42
N TYR A 1168 -4.17 41.53 40.59
CA TYR A 1168 -5.06 42.42 41.34
C TYR A 1168 -4.65 42.51 42.81
N GLN A 1169 -4.45 43.74 43.30
CA GLN A 1169 -4.07 43.97 44.69
C GLN A 1169 -5.29 43.99 45.62
N VAL A 1170 -5.09 43.47 46.83
CA VAL A 1170 -6.04 43.64 47.95
C VAL A 1170 -5.86 45.05 48.53
N ASN A 1171 -6.96 45.76 48.76
CA ASN A 1171 -6.98 46.88 49.69
C ASN A 1171 -8.30 46.93 50.47
N LEU A 1172 -8.27 47.54 51.66
CA LEU A 1172 -9.23 47.30 52.74
C LEU A 1172 -10.34 48.37 52.79
N GLN A 1173 -11.56 47.98 53.20
CA GLN A 1173 -12.13 48.40 54.50
C GLN A 1173 -13.54 47.83 54.80
N GLN A 1174 -13.79 47.58 56.10
CA GLN A 1174 -15.04 47.63 56.89
C GLN A 1174 -16.40 47.21 56.24
N THR A 1175 -17.23 46.35 56.84
CA THR A 1175 -17.66 46.32 58.26
C THR A 1175 -18.03 44.91 58.78
N LYS A 1176 -18.22 44.80 60.11
CA LYS A 1176 -18.68 43.65 60.92
C LYS A 1176 -20.01 44.07 61.62
N PRO A 1177 -20.71 43.27 62.47
CA PRO A 1177 -20.58 41.83 62.82
C PRO A 1177 -21.94 41.05 62.97
N ARG A 1178 -21.91 39.72 63.20
CA ARG A 1178 -22.48 39.03 64.39
C ARG A 1178 -22.38 37.49 64.36
N GLY A 1179 -22.24 36.88 65.55
CA GLY A 1179 -22.31 35.43 65.84
C GLY A 1179 -21.01 34.65 65.56
N SER A 1180 -20.26 34.01 66.48
CA SER A 1180 -20.50 33.22 67.72
C SER A 1180 -20.95 31.77 67.47
N TRP A 1181 -20.29 30.71 67.95
CA TRP A 1181 -19.06 30.52 68.78
C TRP A 1181 -18.35 29.21 68.29
N ALA A 1182 -17.02 29.09 68.29
CA ALA A 1182 -16.15 28.53 69.36
C ALA A 1182 -16.39 27.02 69.65
N ASN A 1183 -15.39 26.14 69.87
CA ASN A 1183 -13.92 26.30 69.89
C ASN A 1183 -13.18 24.94 69.78
N THR A 1184 -11.84 24.94 69.96
CA THR A 1184 -10.93 23.82 70.36
C THR A 1184 -10.61 22.68 69.38
N ASP A 1185 -9.43 22.03 69.44
CA ASP A 1185 -8.06 22.53 69.69
C ASP A 1185 -6.97 21.44 69.50
N LEU A 1186 -5.70 21.86 69.51
CA LEU A 1186 -4.44 21.10 69.75
C LEU A 1186 -4.02 19.94 68.79
N ALA A 1187 -2.73 19.56 68.65
CA ALA A 1187 -1.44 20.28 68.54
C ALA A 1187 -0.24 19.27 68.47
N ILE A 1188 0.99 19.83 68.38
CA ILE A 1188 2.31 19.24 68.76
C ILE A 1188 2.97 18.29 67.72
N SER A 1189 4.30 18.31 67.53
CA SER A 1189 5.19 19.36 66.95
C SER A 1189 6.68 18.89 66.96
N LEU A 1190 7.55 19.62 66.23
CA LEU A 1190 9.04 19.59 66.29
C LEU A 1190 9.75 18.28 65.87
N GLY A 1191 10.97 18.30 65.29
CA GLY A 1191 11.79 19.41 64.75
C GLY A 1191 13.31 19.13 64.79
N THR A 1192 14.11 19.85 63.96
CA THR A 1192 15.58 20.11 64.07
C THR A 1192 16.57 18.90 64.02
N GLU A 1193 17.84 18.97 63.62
CA GLU A 1193 18.62 19.97 62.83
C GLU A 1193 19.93 19.38 62.20
N THR A 1194 20.67 20.26 61.51
CA THR A 1194 22.00 20.22 60.86
C THR A 1194 23.17 19.32 61.36
N VAL A 1195 24.18 19.08 60.50
CA VAL A 1195 25.63 19.48 60.61
C VAL A 1195 26.46 18.88 59.44
N ALA A 1196 27.72 19.33 59.22
CA ALA A 1196 28.50 19.16 57.97
C ALA A 1196 29.81 18.33 58.06
N LYS A 1197 30.58 18.32 56.95
CA LYS A 1197 31.94 17.77 56.64
C LYS A 1197 33.06 18.28 57.62
N PRO A 1198 34.38 17.91 57.53
CA PRO A 1198 35.17 17.23 56.47
C PRO A 1198 36.32 16.27 56.93
N TYR A 1199 37.32 16.01 56.04
CA TYR A 1199 38.64 15.33 56.21
C TYR A 1199 38.69 13.78 56.11
N SER A 1200 39.73 13.10 55.59
CA SER A 1200 40.99 13.55 54.89
C SER A 1200 41.71 12.47 54.04
N SER A 1201 42.27 12.89 52.90
CA SER A 1201 43.65 12.63 52.36
C SER A 1201 44.27 11.20 52.13
N THR A 1202 44.75 11.00 50.88
CA THR A 1202 46.12 10.51 50.45
C THR A 1202 46.61 9.07 50.73
N ALA A 1203 47.52 8.44 49.95
CA ALA A 1203 48.00 8.62 48.55
C ALA A 1203 49.00 7.49 48.14
N ASP A 1204 49.44 7.51 46.87
CA ASP A 1204 50.73 6.98 46.31
C ASP A 1204 51.03 5.46 46.24
N ALA A 1205 51.96 4.94 45.40
CA ALA A 1205 52.45 5.29 44.03
C ALA A 1205 53.47 4.22 43.49
N PHE A 1206 53.84 4.32 42.20
CA PHE A 1206 54.94 3.60 41.47
C PHE A 1206 54.79 2.08 41.17
N GLY A 1207 55.32 1.53 40.06
CA GLY A 1207 56.01 2.19 38.92
C GLY A 1207 56.39 1.26 37.73
N GLU A 1208 56.71 1.93 36.60
CA GLU A 1208 57.29 1.59 35.27
C GLU A 1208 57.80 0.17 34.86
N GLY A 1209 57.75 -0.11 33.54
CA GLY A 1209 58.54 -1.16 32.85
C GLY A 1209 58.04 -1.52 31.42
N THR A 1210 58.93 -1.72 30.43
CA THR A 1210 58.55 -1.93 29.00
C THR A 1210 59.41 -2.95 28.21
N LEU A 1211 58.79 -3.48 27.12
CA LEU A 1211 59.35 -4.01 25.85
C LEU A 1211 59.82 -5.48 25.65
N THR A 1212 59.59 -5.91 24.39
CA THR A 1212 60.25 -6.94 23.53
C THR A 1212 60.07 -8.47 23.71
N LEU A 1213 59.22 -9.02 22.81
CA LEU A 1213 59.49 -10.03 21.75
C LEU A 1213 59.99 -11.48 22.01
N GLU A 1214 59.38 -12.35 21.18
CA GLU A 1214 59.92 -13.53 20.44
C GLU A 1214 59.73 -15.00 20.90
N ASN A 1215 59.20 -15.77 19.94
CA ASN A 1215 59.31 -17.22 19.67
C ASN A 1215 58.52 -18.29 20.46
N ALA A 1216 58.19 -19.34 19.71
CA ALA A 1216 57.46 -20.58 20.05
C ALA A 1216 58.45 -21.79 19.98
N PRO A 1217 58.07 -23.09 19.92
CA PRO A 1217 56.74 -23.74 19.95
C PRO A 1217 56.65 -25.00 20.87
N THR A 1218 55.47 -25.66 20.93
CA THR A 1218 55.28 -27.11 20.61
C THR A 1218 53.82 -27.59 20.84
N ASN A 1219 53.26 -28.25 19.80
CA ASN A 1219 52.50 -29.52 19.75
C ASN A 1219 51.46 -29.91 20.84
N SER A 1220 50.36 -30.62 20.53
CA SER A 1220 49.65 -30.92 19.25
C SER A 1220 48.28 -31.60 19.55
N ASP A 1221 47.43 -31.78 18.52
CA ASP A 1221 46.35 -32.79 18.40
C ASP A 1221 45.06 -32.62 19.28
N TYR A 1222 43.81 -32.82 18.81
CA TYR A 1222 43.24 -32.99 17.45
C TYR A 1222 41.68 -32.75 17.45
N PHE A 1223 41.07 -32.47 16.28
CA PHE A 1223 39.63 -32.54 15.89
C PHE A 1223 38.57 -31.48 16.34
N CYS A 1224 38.20 -30.61 15.37
CA CYS A 1224 36.86 -30.23 14.82
C CYS A 1224 35.59 -30.10 15.73
N VAL A 1225 34.62 -29.16 15.56
CA VAL A 1225 34.12 -28.38 14.38
C VAL A 1225 33.63 -26.95 14.75
N LYS A 1226 33.81 -25.97 13.83
CA LYS A 1226 33.17 -24.62 13.65
C LYS A 1226 31.86 -24.29 14.43
N ASN A 1227 31.64 -23.08 14.97
CA ASN A 1227 31.35 -21.81 14.23
C ASN A 1227 31.15 -20.59 15.20
N SER A 1228 31.73 -19.41 14.94
CA SER A 1228 31.16 -18.08 15.31
C SER A 1228 31.91 -16.85 14.72
N HIS A 1229 31.18 -15.73 14.69
CA HIS A 1229 31.45 -14.34 14.26
C HIS A 1229 32.55 -13.61 15.08
N THR A 1230 33.22 -12.49 14.73
CA THR A 1230 33.28 -11.53 13.56
C THR A 1230 34.65 -10.76 13.59
N LEU A 1231 35.00 -9.57 13.04
CA LEU A 1231 34.36 -8.40 12.39
C LEU A 1231 35.38 -7.57 11.53
N ALA A 1232 34.88 -6.56 10.78
CA ALA A 1232 35.51 -5.28 10.38
C ALA A 1232 36.72 -5.16 9.39
N ASN A 1233 36.46 -4.39 8.31
CA ASN A 1233 37.31 -3.40 7.59
C ASN A 1233 38.56 -3.75 6.72
N LYS A 1234 38.30 -3.86 5.39
CA LYS A 1234 38.71 -2.93 4.28
C LYS A 1234 40.10 -3.04 3.56
N ILE A 1235 39.99 -2.92 2.22
CA ILE A 1235 40.93 -2.54 1.12
C ILE A 1235 41.97 -3.56 0.54
N VAL A 1236 42.09 -3.52 -0.81
CA VAL A 1236 43.16 -3.96 -1.75
C VAL A 1236 43.14 -5.40 -2.28
N GLN A 1237 42.89 -5.51 -3.61
CA GLN A 1237 43.36 -6.45 -4.67
C GLN A 1237 43.74 -7.92 -4.28
N THR A 1238 43.37 -8.98 -5.00
CA THR A 1238 43.35 -9.19 -6.47
C THR A 1238 42.37 -10.30 -6.94
N TYR A 1239 42.03 -10.30 -8.24
CA TYR A 1239 41.47 -11.44 -9.01
C TYR A 1239 42.49 -12.62 -9.12
N PRO A 1240 42.13 -13.89 -9.49
CA PRO A 1240 41.16 -14.21 -10.56
C PRO A 1240 40.33 -15.54 -10.55
N LYS A 1241 39.14 -15.43 -11.16
CA LYS A 1241 38.50 -16.37 -12.15
C LYS A 1241 37.92 -17.76 -11.77
N VAL A 1242 36.92 -18.11 -12.58
CA VAL A 1242 36.26 -19.41 -12.88
C VAL A 1242 35.28 -19.99 -11.85
N GLY A 1243 34.00 -20.01 -12.24
CA GLY A 1243 32.93 -20.85 -11.67
C GLY A 1243 31.69 -20.77 -12.57
N ASN A 1244 31.26 -21.88 -13.17
CA ASN A 1244 30.27 -21.87 -14.26
C ASN A 1244 29.25 -23.01 -14.13
N ARG A 1245 27.96 -22.66 -13.94
CA ARG A 1245 26.80 -23.59 -13.77
C ARG A 1245 26.88 -24.47 -12.50
N VAL A 1246 25.85 -25.15 -11.99
CA VAL A 1246 24.44 -25.37 -12.37
C VAL A 1246 23.59 -25.30 -11.08
N GLY A 1247 22.33 -24.84 -11.08
CA GLY A 1247 21.44 -25.06 -9.93
C GLY A 1247 20.08 -24.35 -9.98
N ARG A 1248 18.99 -25.12 -10.06
CA ARG A 1248 17.60 -24.61 -10.05
C ARG A 1248 17.13 -24.27 -8.63
N ARG A 1249 16.19 -23.32 -8.55
CA ARG A 1249 15.37 -22.90 -7.39
C ARG A 1249 16.15 -22.13 -6.29
N CYS A 1250 15.57 -21.12 -5.64
CA CYS A 1250 14.28 -20.44 -5.88
C CYS A 1250 14.53 -19.04 -6.46
#